data_AF-A0A971ULF4-F1
#
_entry.id   AF-A0A971ULF4-F1
#
_cell.length_a   1.000
_cell.length_b   1.000
_cell.length_c   1.000
_cell.angle_alpha   90.00
_cell.angle_beta   90.00
_cell.angle_gamma   90.00
#
_symmetry.space_group_name_H-M   'P 1'
#
loop_
_entity.id
_entity.type
_entity.pdbx_description
1 polymer ?
#
loop_
_entity_poly.entity_id
_entity_poly.type
_entity_poly.pdbx_seq_one_letter_code
_entity_poly.pdbx_strand_id
1 'polypeptide(L)'
;TDDDTVEVVVSAPNQAPVANAGNDQGVTDTDQNNYELVTLDGTGSSDSDGTITSYVWTDGVTQIATGSTAQVSLAVGTHTITLTVTDDDSATDDDTVQITVYAGGVTLTAEAGDNQEVEDLNDSGDQYVVLDGSGSEGSITSYVWTESGVGQIATGETARVLLAVGTHTITLTVTDSMAATDDDTVQVVVTEAQPIEDEFQVAASADDTLAYSGTSAYNSTSMYFPYTSTARLGFFRWALGVPQDATIDSAYLKVNSYETMTSSSVVRLQLVDADTCPALNSSTTFNLTYTVGYVDWTLPVGDWTAGSWYTSPAVTTIVQEFIDRANYVPGNYLGLRAACASGGYRKACQWDYGDHTYGAKLAVTYHGGIYPPTAEAGTDQVVQDEDYSGAETVTLDGSASSDDELIASYVWTESGVGQIATGETAQVSLSIGEHIITLTVTDDDGATDSDTLTVTVYADEYYVDATNGSDSNPGTSSLPWQTFARIQTGPLYPGTTIYCTGDFGDVNIDSADPCGTSQASITYARWSGHDMPHIGSLTFDTSPVRDVHLVFQEFDFDPGYIASCINPPPAITLTGVNHVTFDSCDIEGAKLAGNPPGDFAPYSIQMVEPGETMTSGVTVGGTYISVINCTFANSAYGIRVSADHWEILGCDFNGAGNEDGILATGNEDLVVAGCHFHGQTYAKSPFSWPGTPYGTWPADYSWGTCTQDNTGASAIFYFMRTMADSSKRLYLLADDDENVPRRSQYYTWRLDSDPTNVYFVPSAEGDCTHTDAMAVQGATDGMLIENNLIECEEYGGQSIKLDPNGIPGNPLNVTIRNNLMVTQLDEPANLFNPGGGDNILVVHNTIDAGPVHPARAIRFYTVAAPVDIVLRNNIFSGAIWDTGYTTPPDSDYNCWMTTPAAGISEGANSIVVTRTQVGFADWENGDYHLTSSSYAIDEGDPNYAPAVSQEHPEGIDYDSNDRDESPDMGAYEYIE
;
A
#
# COMPACT_ATOMS: atom_id res chain seq x y z
N THR A 1 7.80 31.63 121.45
CA THR A 1 6.93 30.54 120.97
C THR A 1 7.52 30.14 119.67
N ASP A 2 8.25 29.03 119.76
CA ASP A 2 8.97 28.34 118.71
C ASP A 2 7.94 27.37 118.13
N ASP A 3 7.45 27.68 116.94
CA ASP A 3 6.42 26.90 116.28
C ASP A 3 7.10 26.23 115.08
N ASP A 4 7.51 24.98 115.31
CA ASP A 4 8.12 24.04 114.36
C ASP A 4 6.99 23.35 113.56
N THR A 5 7.07 23.40 112.24
CA THR A 5 6.15 22.69 111.34
C THR A 5 6.90 21.55 110.67
N VAL A 6 6.56 20.32 111.06
CA VAL A 6 6.95 19.09 110.38
C VAL A 6 5.98 18.84 109.22
N GLU A 7 6.51 18.85 108.00
CA GLU A 7 5.82 18.34 106.83
C GLU A 7 6.06 16.82 106.74
N VAL A 8 5.03 16.02 107.02
CA VAL A 8 5.08 14.56 106.82
C VAL A 8 4.54 14.27 105.43
N VAL A 9 5.44 14.02 104.48
CA VAL A 9 5.08 13.49 103.16
C VAL A 9 4.94 11.97 103.28
N VAL A 10 3.72 11.46 103.15
CA VAL A 10 3.46 10.02 102.98
C VAL A 10 3.55 9.74 101.48
N SER A 11 4.64 9.13 101.00
CA SER A 11 4.72 8.63 99.63
C SER A 11 3.83 7.38 99.50
N ALA A 12 3.15 7.23 98.36
CA ALA A 12 2.43 6.01 98.03
C ALA A 12 3.41 4.80 98.02
N PRO A 13 2.99 3.59 98.41
CA PRO A 13 3.83 2.40 98.28
C PRO A 13 4.11 2.13 96.80
N ASN A 14 5.37 1.83 96.45
CA ASN A 14 5.79 1.49 95.08
C ASN A 14 4.94 0.37 94.48
N GLN A 15 4.56 0.49 93.22
CA GLN A 15 3.98 -0.57 92.41
C GLN A 15 5.07 -1.14 91.51
N ALA A 16 5.30 -2.46 91.60
CA ALA A 16 6.28 -3.12 90.75
C ALA A 16 5.99 -2.86 89.25
N PRO A 17 7.03 -2.83 88.40
CA PRO A 17 6.85 -2.67 86.96
C PRO A 17 6.06 -3.86 86.40
N VAL A 18 5.57 -3.73 85.17
CA VAL A 18 4.95 -4.81 84.40
C VAL A 18 5.87 -5.15 83.24
N ALA A 19 6.42 -6.36 83.25
CA ALA A 19 7.23 -6.89 82.15
C ALA A 19 6.35 -7.26 80.95
N ASN A 20 6.85 -7.03 79.75
CA ASN A 20 6.25 -7.51 78.51
C ASN A 20 7.38 -7.92 77.55
N ALA A 21 7.55 -9.22 77.35
CA ALA A 21 8.61 -9.83 76.54
C ALA A 21 8.28 -9.86 75.04
N GLY A 22 7.10 -9.37 74.64
CA GLY A 22 6.59 -9.42 73.27
C GLY A 22 5.87 -10.73 72.93
N ASN A 23 5.42 -10.86 71.68
CA ASN A 23 4.77 -12.08 71.19
C ASN A 23 5.81 -13.15 70.82
N ASP A 24 5.40 -14.42 70.91
CA ASP A 24 6.17 -15.56 70.41
C ASP A 24 6.61 -15.37 68.94
N GLN A 25 7.82 -15.82 68.62
CA GLN A 25 8.41 -15.66 67.28
C GLN A 25 8.78 -17.01 66.65
N GLY A 26 8.62 -17.10 65.33
CA GLY A 26 9.13 -18.19 64.51
C GLY A 26 10.12 -17.62 63.48
N VAL A 27 11.34 -18.14 63.45
CA VAL A 27 12.36 -17.77 62.45
C VAL A 27 12.94 -19.04 61.81
N THR A 28 13.34 -18.99 60.55
CA THR A 28 13.95 -20.13 59.85
C THR A 28 15.46 -19.93 59.78
N ASP A 29 16.24 -20.95 60.11
CA ASP A 29 17.68 -20.98 59.87
C ASP A 29 17.94 -20.93 58.35
N THR A 30 18.27 -19.75 57.85
CA THR A 30 18.41 -19.52 56.39
C THR A 30 19.76 -19.93 55.83
N ASP A 31 20.80 -20.01 56.65
CA ASP A 31 22.16 -20.35 56.23
C ASP A 31 22.59 -21.77 56.66
N GLN A 32 21.66 -22.51 57.29
CA GLN A 32 21.80 -23.89 57.72
C GLN A 32 22.99 -24.10 58.69
N ASN A 33 23.38 -23.06 59.43
CA ASN A 33 24.51 -23.14 60.37
C ASN A 33 24.11 -23.73 61.74
N ASN A 34 22.83 -24.11 61.92
CA ASN A 34 22.15 -24.52 63.15
C ASN A 34 21.90 -23.40 64.16
N TYR A 35 22.04 -22.12 63.79
CA TYR A 35 21.74 -20.94 64.60
C TYR A 35 21.12 -19.82 63.75
N GLU A 36 20.24 -19.01 64.34
CA GLU A 36 19.63 -17.86 63.67
C GLU A 36 19.63 -16.62 64.58
N LEU A 37 19.75 -15.43 63.98
CA LEU A 37 19.77 -14.16 64.69
C LEU A 37 18.35 -13.65 64.94
N VAL A 38 17.97 -13.55 66.21
CA VAL A 38 16.62 -13.18 66.65
C VAL A 38 16.63 -11.83 67.36
N THR A 39 15.62 -11.00 67.11
CA THR A 39 15.45 -9.71 67.81
C THR A 39 14.44 -9.86 68.94
N LEU A 40 14.87 -9.58 70.18
CA LEU A 40 14.05 -9.51 71.37
C LEU A 40 13.60 -8.06 71.60
N ASP A 41 12.33 -7.85 71.92
CA ASP A 41 11.74 -6.53 72.13
C ASP A 41 10.85 -6.51 73.39
N GLY A 42 11.32 -5.79 74.40
CA GLY A 42 10.69 -5.62 75.70
C GLY A 42 10.16 -4.21 75.92
N THR A 43 10.14 -3.37 74.87
CA THR A 43 9.72 -1.96 74.94
C THR A 43 8.27 -1.77 75.37
N GLY A 44 7.46 -2.83 75.30
CA GLY A 44 6.08 -2.85 75.82
C GLY A 44 5.98 -2.92 77.35
N SER A 45 7.10 -3.05 78.08
CA SER A 45 7.11 -3.05 79.54
C SER A 45 6.83 -1.66 80.09
N SER A 46 6.17 -1.56 81.25
CA SER A 46 5.76 -0.26 81.81
C SER A 46 5.85 -0.22 83.32
N ASP A 47 6.05 0.97 83.87
CA ASP A 47 5.95 1.25 85.29
C ASP A 47 4.97 2.42 85.49
N SER A 48 4.04 2.26 86.42
CA SER A 48 2.87 3.14 86.56
C SER A 48 3.09 4.31 87.50
N ASP A 49 4.05 4.19 88.43
CA ASP A 49 4.43 5.22 89.39
C ASP A 49 5.92 5.61 89.32
N GLY A 50 6.74 4.89 88.54
CA GLY A 50 8.16 5.19 88.33
C GLY A 50 8.66 5.00 86.88
N THR A 51 9.94 4.64 86.76
CA THR A 51 10.62 4.34 85.48
C THR A 51 11.39 3.03 85.54
N ILE A 52 11.34 2.24 84.47
CA ILE A 52 12.15 1.02 84.35
C ILE A 52 13.63 1.39 84.17
N THR A 53 14.47 0.94 85.11
CA THR A 53 15.92 1.18 85.14
C THR A 53 16.74 0.06 84.50
N SER A 54 16.20 -1.17 84.39
CA SER A 54 16.93 -2.29 83.77
C SER A 54 16.02 -3.29 83.05
N TYR A 55 16.57 -3.89 82.00
CA TYR A 55 15.98 -4.98 81.20
C TYR A 55 17.04 -6.08 81.04
N VAL A 56 16.73 -7.29 81.48
CA VAL A 56 17.63 -8.44 81.41
C VAL A 56 16.92 -9.61 80.75
N TRP A 57 17.53 -10.17 79.70
CA TRP A 57 16.99 -11.33 78.97
C TRP A 57 17.79 -12.59 79.31
N THR A 58 17.09 -13.66 79.68
CA THR A 58 17.70 -14.96 80.01
C THR A 58 17.07 -16.11 79.22
N ASP A 59 17.89 -17.05 78.74
CA ASP A 59 17.43 -18.37 78.30
C ASP A 59 17.67 -19.37 79.45
N GLY A 60 16.59 -19.78 80.12
CA GLY A 60 16.67 -20.48 81.41
C GLY A 60 17.33 -19.61 82.49
N VAL A 61 18.49 -20.04 83.01
CA VAL A 61 19.25 -19.30 84.05
C VAL A 61 20.39 -18.45 83.49
N THR A 62 20.62 -18.52 82.18
CA THR A 62 21.76 -17.85 81.54
C THR A 62 21.30 -16.51 80.96
N GLN A 63 21.92 -15.43 81.39
CA GLN A 63 21.71 -14.12 80.78
C GLN A 63 22.29 -14.09 79.36
N ILE A 64 21.44 -13.81 78.37
CA ILE A 64 21.80 -13.78 76.95
C ILE A 64 21.86 -12.34 76.39
N ALA A 65 21.14 -11.40 76.99
CA ALA A 65 21.19 -9.98 76.59
C ALA A 65 20.69 -9.03 77.69
N THR A 66 20.88 -7.72 77.47
CA THR A 66 20.32 -6.63 78.27
C THR A 66 19.81 -5.51 77.37
N GLY A 67 18.89 -4.68 77.88
CA GLY A 67 18.30 -3.56 77.17
C GLY A 67 16.87 -3.84 76.71
N SER A 68 16.11 -2.77 76.43
CA SER A 68 14.71 -2.88 76.02
C SER A 68 14.53 -3.55 74.66
N THR A 69 15.58 -3.60 73.83
CA THR A 69 15.66 -4.41 72.61
C THR A 69 17.05 -5.04 72.51
N ALA A 70 17.15 -6.27 72.00
CA ALA A 70 18.44 -6.95 71.81
C ALA A 70 18.44 -7.92 70.62
N GLN A 71 19.60 -8.19 70.03
CA GLN A 71 19.78 -9.26 69.04
C GLN A 71 20.57 -10.42 69.66
N VAL A 72 20.07 -11.64 69.53
CA VAL A 72 20.67 -12.86 70.09
C VAL A 72 20.70 -13.96 69.04
N SER A 73 21.79 -14.73 68.99
CA SER A 73 21.88 -15.90 68.13
C SER A 73 21.41 -17.12 68.91
N LEU A 74 20.36 -17.78 68.43
CA LEU A 74 19.74 -18.95 69.06
C LEU A 74 19.90 -20.16 68.16
N ALA A 75 20.09 -21.34 68.75
CA ALA A 75 20.23 -22.57 67.98
C ALA A 75 18.88 -23.00 67.37
N VAL A 76 18.90 -23.87 66.36
CA VAL A 76 17.69 -24.51 65.85
C VAL A 76 16.97 -25.26 66.97
N GLY A 77 15.68 -24.99 67.15
CA GLY A 77 14.85 -25.50 68.23
C GLY A 77 13.97 -24.44 68.89
N THR A 78 13.25 -24.82 69.93
CA THR A 78 12.38 -23.92 70.68
C THR A 78 13.08 -23.44 71.96
N HIS A 79 13.22 -22.12 72.09
CA HIS A 79 13.79 -21.42 73.23
C HIS A 79 12.68 -20.70 74.00
N THR A 80 12.75 -20.70 75.34
CA THR A 80 11.84 -19.92 76.20
C THR A 80 12.64 -18.84 76.90
N ILE A 81 12.55 -17.63 76.38
CA ILE A 81 13.34 -16.48 76.85
C ILE A 81 12.53 -15.71 77.88
N THR A 82 13.13 -15.40 79.02
CA THR A 82 12.52 -14.60 80.09
C THR A 82 13.11 -13.18 80.07
N LEU A 83 12.26 -12.17 80.09
CA LEU A 83 12.60 -10.78 80.34
C LEU A 83 12.31 -10.44 81.80
N THR A 84 13.34 -10.03 82.54
CA THR A 84 13.19 -9.38 83.86
C THR A 84 13.35 -7.88 83.71
N VAL A 85 12.38 -7.10 84.18
CA VAL A 85 12.48 -5.64 84.27
C VAL A 85 12.60 -5.18 85.72
N THR A 86 13.33 -4.08 85.97
CA THR A 86 13.50 -3.50 87.32
C THR A 86 13.16 -2.01 87.28
N ASP A 87 12.35 -1.52 88.22
CA ASP A 87 12.00 -0.08 88.35
C ASP A 87 13.08 0.74 89.10
N ASP A 88 12.83 2.04 89.30
CA ASP A 88 13.71 2.96 90.03
C ASP A 88 13.66 2.81 91.56
N ASP A 89 12.68 2.06 92.06
CA ASP A 89 12.52 1.65 93.45
C ASP A 89 13.03 0.22 93.72
N SER A 90 13.72 -0.38 92.75
CA SER A 90 14.32 -1.73 92.77
C SER A 90 13.35 -2.91 92.87
N ALA A 91 12.06 -2.73 92.58
CA ALA A 91 11.13 -3.84 92.39
C ALA A 91 11.24 -4.40 90.96
N THR A 92 10.83 -5.66 90.78
CA THR A 92 11.01 -6.40 89.53
C THR A 92 9.75 -7.14 89.12
N ASP A 93 9.61 -7.35 87.82
CA ASP A 93 8.62 -8.25 87.22
C ASP A 93 9.24 -9.02 86.04
N ASP A 94 8.66 -10.18 85.72
CA ASP A 94 9.16 -11.11 84.70
C ASP A 94 8.07 -11.47 83.69
N ASP A 95 8.42 -11.53 82.41
CA ASP A 95 7.57 -12.06 81.34
C ASP A 95 8.37 -12.97 80.38
N THR A 96 7.70 -13.88 79.68
CA THR A 96 8.37 -14.87 78.82
C THR A 96 7.90 -14.80 77.36
N VAL A 97 8.83 -15.00 76.43
CA VAL A 97 8.57 -15.16 75.00
C VAL A 97 9.15 -16.48 74.49
N GLN A 98 8.36 -17.22 73.71
CA GLN A 98 8.81 -18.44 73.04
C GLN A 98 9.34 -18.10 71.65
N ILE A 99 10.59 -18.50 71.38
CA ILE A 99 11.22 -18.37 70.06
C ILE A 99 11.44 -19.76 69.49
N THR A 100 10.86 -20.06 68.34
CA THR A 100 11.13 -21.30 67.60
C THR A 100 11.99 -20.99 66.38
N VAL A 101 13.21 -21.52 66.36
CA VAL A 101 14.09 -21.52 65.21
C VAL A 101 13.87 -22.83 64.45
N TYR A 102 13.26 -22.74 63.26
CA TYR A 102 13.02 -23.89 62.38
C TYR A 102 14.30 -24.25 61.62
N ALA A 103 14.56 -25.56 61.45
CA ALA A 103 15.64 -26.02 60.58
C ALA A 103 15.34 -25.61 59.13
N GLY A 104 16.28 -24.93 58.46
CA GLY A 104 16.20 -24.67 57.03
C GLY A 104 16.56 -25.92 56.24
N GLY A 105 15.69 -26.31 55.30
CA GLY A 105 15.96 -27.41 54.39
C GLY A 105 15.14 -27.28 53.12
N VAL A 106 15.79 -26.84 52.04
CA VAL A 106 15.47 -27.37 50.71
C VAL A 106 16.60 -28.36 50.43
N THR A 107 16.27 -29.64 50.35
CA THR A 107 17.23 -30.66 49.94
C THR A 107 17.55 -30.45 48.48
N LEU A 108 18.83 -30.41 48.13
CA LEU A 108 19.29 -30.54 46.75
C LEU A 108 18.70 -31.85 46.18
N THR A 109 18.07 -31.81 45.01
CA THR A 109 17.47 -32.99 44.37
C THR A 109 17.88 -33.00 42.90
N ALA A 110 18.63 -34.03 42.50
CA ALA A 110 18.92 -34.28 41.09
C ALA A 110 17.70 -34.93 40.42
N GLU A 111 17.43 -34.52 39.18
CA GLU A 111 16.45 -35.14 38.29
C GLU A 111 17.09 -35.18 36.90
N ALA A 112 17.48 -36.38 36.47
CA ALA A 112 18.17 -36.64 35.21
C ALA A 112 17.22 -36.75 34.02
N GLY A 113 15.90 -36.66 34.28
CA GLY A 113 14.84 -36.78 33.29
C GLY A 113 14.40 -38.23 33.07
N ASP A 114 13.33 -38.38 32.28
CA ASP A 114 12.80 -39.68 31.90
C ASP A 114 13.77 -40.47 31.02
N ASN A 115 13.69 -41.80 31.10
CA ASN A 115 14.41 -42.69 30.19
C ASN A 115 14.11 -42.37 28.73
N GLN A 116 15.15 -42.41 27.89
CA GLN A 116 15.07 -42.08 26.48
C GLN A 116 15.32 -43.30 25.61
N GLU A 117 14.60 -43.41 24.50
CA GLU A 117 14.86 -44.37 23.43
C GLU A 117 14.97 -43.55 22.13
N VAL A 118 16.13 -43.62 21.48
CA VAL A 118 16.47 -42.83 20.30
C VAL A 118 16.99 -43.78 19.22
N GLU A 119 16.58 -43.55 17.98
CA GLU A 119 16.98 -44.38 16.84
C GLU A 119 18.17 -43.73 16.13
N ASP A 120 19.18 -44.52 15.79
CA ASP A 120 20.30 -44.16 14.90
C ASP A 120 19.80 -44.28 13.47
N LEU A 121 19.25 -43.18 12.92
CA LEU A 121 18.53 -43.17 11.65
C LEU A 121 19.44 -43.28 10.44
N ASN A 122 20.67 -42.75 10.54
CA ASN A 122 21.68 -42.82 9.48
C ASN A 122 22.50 -44.12 9.49
N ASP A 123 22.33 -44.98 10.48
CA ASP A 123 23.05 -46.26 10.68
C ASP A 123 24.58 -46.06 10.80
N SER A 124 24.98 -44.95 11.44
CA SER A 124 26.39 -44.59 11.65
C SER A 124 27.04 -45.40 12.77
N GLY A 125 26.23 -45.98 13.66
CA GLY A 125 26.64 -46.73 14.84
C GLY A 125 26.67 -45.90 16.12
N ASP A 126 26.38 -44.60 16.06
CA ASP A 126 26.19 -43.70 17.19
C ASP A 126 25.09 -42.66 16.92
N GLN A 127 24.51 -42.09 17.98
CA GLN A 127 23.42 -41.11 17.90
C GLN A 127 23.64 -39.98 18.90
N TYR A 128 23.35 -38.73 18.50
CA TYR A 128 23.32 -37.62 19.42
C TYR A 128 22.08 -37.67 20.31
N VAL A 129 22.29 -37.54 21.61
CA VAL A 129 21.23 -37.53 22.62
C VAL A 129 21.32 -36.28 23.49
N VAL A 130 20.16 -35.66 23.74
CA VAL A 130 20.03 -34.50 24.61
C VAL A 130 19.67 -34.98 26.02
N LEU A 131 20.53 -34.65 26.97
CA LEU A 131 20.34 -34.85 28.39
C LEU A 131 19.81 -33.55 29.00
N ASP A 132 18.77 -33.64 29.82
CA ASP A 132 18.11 -32.49 30.42
C ASP A 132 17.94 -32.70 31.93
N GLY A 133 18.64 -31.89 32.71
CA GLY A 133 18.62 -31.88 34.17
C GLY A 133 17.80 -30.75 34.76
N SER A 134 17.02 -30.02 33.94
CA SER A 134 16.26 -28.83 34.36
C SER A 134 15.18 -29.11 35.41
N GLY A 135 14.79 -30.38 35.60
CA GLY A 135 13.93 -30.81 36.69
C GLY A 135 14.60 -30.81 38.08
N SER A 136 15.91 -30.59 38.15
CA SER A 136 16.66 -30.63 39.41
C SER A 136 16.33 -29.42 40.29
N GLU A 137 16.11 -29.65 41.58
CA GLU A 137 15.70 -28.62 42.54
C GLU A 137 16.82 -28.27 43.54
N GLY A 138 16.88 -27.00 43.95
CA GLY A 138 17.84 -26.49 44.93
C GLY A 138 18.75 -25.39 44.38
N SER A 139 19.68 -24.89 45.20
CA SER A 139 20.66 -23.86 44.78
C SER A 139 21.86 -24.50 44.04
N ILE A 140 21.59 -25.05 42.86
CA ILE A 140 22.58 -25.77 42.04
C ILE A 140 23.60 -24.79 41.44
N THR A 141 24.87 -25.16 41.51
CA THR A 141 26.00 -24.41 40.95
C THR A 141 26.77 -25.18 39.87
N SER A 142 26.56 -26.50 39.77
CA SER A 142 27.21 -27.36 38.78
C SER A 142 26.33 -28.55 38.44
N TYR A 143 26.32 -28.92 37.15
CA TYR A 143 25.70 -30.13 36.60
C TYR A 143 26.79 -30.92 35.87
N VAL A 144 26.97 -32.19 36.24
CA VAL A 144 27.97 -33.08 35.63
C VAL A 144 27.29 -34.37 35.20
N TRP A 145 27.41 -34.72 33.93
CA TRP A 145 26.87 -35.95 33.37
C TRP A 145 27.99 -36.97 33.22
N THR A 146 27.78 -38.18 33.75
CA THR A 146 28.74 -39.28 33.68
C THR A 146 28.10 -40.54 33.11
N GLU A 147 28.85 -41.31 32.33
CA GLU A 147 28.44 -42.62 31.85
C GLU A 147 29.18 -43.72 32.61
N SER A 148 28.43 -44.75 33.01
CA SER A 148 28.97 -45.92 33.72
C SER A 148 30.12 -46.58 32.95
N GLY A 149 31.32 -46.54 33.53
CA GLY A 149 32.53 -47.16 32.96
C GLY A 149 33.35 -46.27 32.02
N VAL A 150 32.82 -45.11 31.60
CA VAL A 150 33.54 -44.12 30.78
C VAL A 150 33.99 -42.92 31.63
N GLY A 151 33.13 -42.44 32.53
CA GLY A 151 33.38 -41.24 33.35
C GLY A 151 32.57 -40.05 32.86
N GLN A 152 33.08 -38.83 33.05
CA GLN A 152 32.38 -37.61 32.66
C GLN A 152 32.25 -37.48 31.14
N ILE A 153 31.02 -37.33 30.66
CA ILE A 153 30.68 -37.18 29.24
C ILE A 153 30.24 -35.75 28.89
N ALA A 154 29.67 -35.01 29.84
CA ALA A 154 29.27 -33.62 29.63
C ALA A 154 29.10 -32.82 30.94
N THR A 155 28.84 -31.52 30.80
CA THR A 155 28.49 -30.58 31.88
C THR A 155 27.41 -29.62 31.41
N GLY A 156 26.66 -29.03 32.34
CA GLY A 156 25.57 -28.10 32.05
C GLY A 156 24.21 -28.70 32.37
N GLU A 157 23.24 -27.83 32.65
CA GLU A 157 21.86 -28.23 32.96
C GLU A 157 21.27 -29.08 31.83
N THR A 158 21.43 -28.63 30.59
CA THR A 158 21.22 -29.43 29.38
C THR A 158 22.56 -29.75 28.72
N ALA A 159 22.74 -30.97 28.23
CA ALA A 159 23.95 -31.41 27.58
C ALA A 159 23.65 -32.28 26.36
N ARG A 160 24.51 -32.22 25.34
CA ARG A 160 24.44 -33.08 24.15
C ARG A 160 25.61 -34.03 24.14
N VAL A 161 25.34 -35.32 23.98
CA VAL A 161 26.35 -36.38 23.99
C VAL A 161 26.13 -37.32 22.82
N LEU A 162 27.23 -37.79 22.24
CA LEU A 162 27.20 -38.83 21.21
C LEU A 162 27.32 -40.19 21.89
N LEU A 163 26.36 -41.07 21.66
CA LEU A 163 26.28 -42.39 22.29
C LEU A 163 26.21 -43.47 21.22
N ALA A 164 27.04 -44.50 21.32
CA ALA A 164 26.99 -45.64 20.41
C ALA A 164 25.65 -46.40 20.49
N VAL A 165 25.27 -47.14 19.46
CA VAL A 165 24.12 -48.04 19.53
C VAL A 165 24.25 -48.99 20.74
N GLY A 166 23.23 -49.02 21.59
CA GLY A 166 23.22 -49.78 22.82
C GLY A 166 22.43 -49.14 23.97
N THR A 167 22.60 -49.68 25.17
CA THR A 167 21.95 -49.17 26.38
C THR A 167 22.98 -48.49 27.27
N HIS A 168 22.77 -47.21 27.53
CA HIS A 168 23.60 -46.35 28.35
C HIS A 168 22.91 -46.06 29.67
N THR A 169 23.67 -46.08 30.76
CA THR A 169 23.21 -45.59 32.06
C THR A 169 24.01 -44.35 32.38
N ILE A 170 23.32 -43.21 32.35
CA ILE A 170 23.92 -41.90 32.52
C ILE A 170 23.48 -41.37 33.89
N THR A 171 24.43 -40.86 34.66
CA THR A 171 24.20 -40.26 35.98
C THR A 171 24.43 -38.76 35.90
N LEU A 172 23.42 -37.98 36.28
CA LEU A 172 23.52 -36.56 36.56
C LEU A 172 23.95 -36.38 38.02
N THR A 173 25.05 -35.67 38.25
CA THR A 173 25.44 -35.15 39.57
C THR A 173 25.22 -33.64 39.60
N VAL A 174 24.35 -33.16 40.48
CA VAL A 174 24.21 -31.73 40.77
C VAL A 174 25.01 -31.35 42.01
N THR A 175 25.59 -30.15 42.05
CA THR A 175 26.37 -29.66 43.21
C THR A 175 25.96 -28.25 43.58
N ASP A 176 25.75 -27.97 44.87
CA ASP A 176 25.45 -26.62 45.37
C ASP A 176 26.71 -25.82 45.75
N SER A 177 26.50 -24.56 46.16
CA SER A 177 27.58 -23.66 46.59
C SER A 177 28.36 -24.11 47.83
N MET A 178 27.83 -25.08 48.58
CA MET A 178 28.42 -25.68 49.78
C MET A 178 29.07 -27.04 49.49
N ALA A 179 29.21 -27.39 48.21
CA ALA A 179 29.73 -28.66 47.72
C ALA A 179 28.90 -29.89 48.15
N ALA A 180 27.63 -29.69 48.54
CA ALA A 180 26.68 -30.78 48.67
C ALA A 180 26.31 -31.29 47.28
N THR A 181 26.13 -32.60 47.14
CA THR A 181 25.80 -33.24 45.86
C THR A 181 24.58 -34.13 45.99
N ASP A 182 23.81 -34.23 44.92
CA ASP A 182 22.81 -35.26 44.72
C ASP A 182 22.96 -35.85 43.31
N ASP A 183 22.55 -37.12 43.16
CA ASP A 183 22.73 -37.88 41.92
C ASP A 183 21.40 -38.50 41.48
N ASP A 184 21.11 -38.46 40.19
CA ASP A 184 20.02 -39.20 39.57
C ASP A 184 20.46 -39.87 38.26
N THR A 185 19.76 -40.90 37.83
CA THR A 185 20.15 -41.70 36.67
C THR A 185 19.05 -41.80 35.62
N VAL A 186 19.44 -41.58 34.36
CA VAL A 186 18.61 -41.81 33.18
C VAL A 186 19.17 -42.97 32.37
N GLN A 187 18.28 -43.83 31.86
CA GLN A 187 18.63 -44.85 30.88
C GLN A 187 18.37 -44.30 29.48
N VAL A 188 19.40 -44.33 28.63
CA VAL A 188 19.29 -43.98 27.23
C VAL A 188 19.54 -45.23 26.40
N VAL A 189 18.58 -45.60 25.57
CA VAL A 189 18.71 -46.71 24.62
C VAL A 189 18.84 -46.12 23.22
N VAL A 190 19.99 -46.31 22.59
CA VAL A 190 20.20 -46.00 21.17
C VAL A 190 19.97 -47.30 20.39
N THR A 191 19.00 -47.32 19.48
CA THR A 191 18.66 -48.50 18.66
C THR A 191 19.13 -48.32 17.22
N GLU A 192 19.47 -49.41 16.53
CA GLU A 192 19.73 -49.38 15.07
C GLU A 192 18.48 -48.92 14.30
N ALA A 193 18.71 -48.27 13.15
CA ALA A 193 17.68 -47.90 12.19
C ALA A 193 16.75 -49.09 11.88
N GLN A 194 15.44 -48.84 11.93
CA GLN A 194 14.42 -49.80 11.60
C GLN A 194 14.20 -49.83 10.07
N PRO A 195 14.00 -51.02 9.48
CA PRO A 195 13.70 -51.12 8.06
C PRO A 195 12.40 -50.41 7.66
N ILE A 196 12.50 -49.47 6.73
CA ILE A 196 11.39 -48.80 6.05
C ILE A 196 11.02 -49.60 4.80
N GLU A 197 9.71 -49.86 4.60
CA GLU A 197 9.19 -50.52 3.40
C GLU A 197 8.46 -49.51 2.49
N ASP A 198 9.05 -49.21 1.33
CA ASP A 198 8.44 -48.38 0.30
C ASP A 198 8.05 -49.18 -0.95
N GLU A 199 6.96 -48.76 -1.60
CA GLU A 199 6.56 -49.29 -2.90
C GLU A 199 6.43 -48.16 -3.92
N PHE A 200 7.42 -48.06 -4.81
CA PHE A 200 7.46 -47.08 -5.87
C PHE A 200 6.63 -47.57 -7.06
N GLN A 201 5.57 -46.83 -7.38
CA GLN A 201 4.75 -47.06 -8.56
C GLN A 201 5.29 -46.24 -9.74
N VAL A 202 5.30 -46.81 -10.95
CA VAL A 202 5.57 -46.01 -12.16
C VAL A 202 4.56 -44.86 -12.28
N ALA A 203 5.01 -43.67 -12.67
CA ALA A 203 4.16 -42.48 -12.80
C ALA A 203 3.32 -42.48 -14.10
N ALA A 204 2.36 -41.54 -14.20
CA ALA A 204 1.53 -41.28 -15.39
C ALA A 204 2.28 -40.65 -16.57
N SER A 205 3.46 -41.15 -16.87
CA SER A 205 4.21 -40.78 -18.07
C SER A 205 4.79 -42.03 -18.75
N ALA A 206 5.46 -41.84 -19.88
CA ALA A 206 6.19 -42.87 -20.60
C ALA A 206 7.38 -43.45 -19.80
N ASP A 207 7.14 -43.88 -18.56
CA ASP A 207 8.06 -44.37 -17.55
C ASP A 207 8.18 -45.89 -17.58
N ASP A 208 7.37 -46.55 -18.39
CA ASP A 208 7.67 -47.88 -18.83
C ASP A 208 7.40 -48.04 -20.33
N THR A 209 8.30 -48.73 -21.01
CA THR A 209 8.28 -48.75 -22.47
C THR A 209 8.84 -50.03 -23.02
N LEU A 210 8.22 -50.48 -24.10
CA LEU A 210 8.83 -51.41 -25.02
C LEU A 210 9.66 -50.64 -26.06
N ALA A 211 10.97 -50.90 -26.14
CA ALA A 211 11.84 -50.30 -27.14
C ALA A 211 12.43 -51.32 -28.11
N TYR A 212 12.67 -50.89 -29.35
CA TYR A 212 13.41 -51.62 -30.39
C TYR A 212 14.27 -50.66 -31.20
N SER A 213 15.15 -51.17 -32.07
CA SER A 213 16.09 -50.33 -32.83
C SER A 213 15.37 -49.20 -33.59
N GLY A 214 15.63 -47.96 -33.18
CA GLY A 214 15.12 -46.73 -33.82
C GLY A 214 13.74 -46.25 -33.37
N THR A 215 13.05 -46.87 -32.40
CA THR A 215 11.77 -46.38 -31.86
C THR A 215 11.36 -47.04 -30.53
N SER A 216 10.44 -46.42 -29.80
CA SER A 216 9.83 -46.91 -28.57
C SER A 216 8.30 -46.87 -28.65
N ALA A 217 7.65 -47.79 -27.95
CA ALA A 217 6.19 -47.96 -27.95
C ALA A 217 5.60 -47.54 -26.60
N TYR A 218 5.96 -46.35 -26.13
CA TYR A 218 5.56 -45.84 -24.81
C TYR A 218 4.05 -45.60 -24.63
N ASN A 219 3.27 -45.61 -25.72
CA ASN A 219 1.81 -45.49 -25.70
C ASN A 219 1.07 -46.83 -25.72
N SER A 220 1.80 -47.95 -25.64
CA SER A 220 1.24 -49.30 -25.63
C SER A 220 0.76 -49.69 -24.23
N THR A 221 -0.38 -50.36 -24.15
CA THR A 221 -0.90 -50.91 -22.87
C THR A 221 -0.12 -52.14 -22.39
N SER A 222 0.76 -52.71 -23.22
CA SER A 222 1.57 -53.88 -22.87
C SER A 222 2.98 -53.81 -23.43
N MET A 223 3.92 -54.42 -22.71
CA MET A 223 5.30 -54.60 -23.14
C MET A 223 5.69 -56.08 -23.21
N TYR A 224 6.72 -56.40 -23.98
CA TYR A 224 7.30 -57.75 -23.97
C TYR A 224 8.21 -57.93 -22.76
N PHE A 225 7.99 -58.99 -21.98
CA PHE A 225 8.68 -59.22 -20.71
C PHE A 225 8.96 -60.72 -20.47
N PRO A 226 9.91 -61.36 -21.19
CA PRO A 226 10.77 -60.78 -22.21
C PRO A 226 10.19 -61.02 -23.61
N TYR A 227 10.89 -60.57 -24.65
CA TYR A 227 10.68 -61.06 -26.02
C TYR A 227 11.46 -62.36 -26.28
N THR A 228 11.32 -63.00 -27.44
CA THR A 228 12.08 -64.23 -27.80
C THR A 228 13.55 -63.97 -28.18
N SER A 229 13.95 -62.71 -28.27
CA SER A 229 15.31 -62.26 -28.53
C SER A 229 15.54 -60.88 -27.90
N THR A 230 16.74 -60.34 -28.02
CA THR A 230 17.08 -58.98 -27.54
C THR A 230 16.68 -57.86 -28.51
N ALA A 231 15.96 -58.17 -29.59
CA ALA A 231 15.50 -57.17 -30.56
C ALA A 231 14.42 -56.23 -30.01
N ARG A 232 13.83 -56.57 -28.86
CA ARG A 232 12.77 -55.86 -28.16
C ARG A 232 13.05 -55.93 -26.66
N LEU A 233 13.14 -54.78 -26.01
CA LEU A 233 13.53 -54.63 -24.61
C LEU A 233 12.41 -53.93 -23.86
N GLY A 234 12.05 -54.44 -22.69
CA GLY A 234 11.23 -53.70 -21.73
C GLY A 234 12.11 -52.76 -20.92
N PHE A 235 11.59 -51.60 -20.55
CA PHE A 235 12.22 -50.69 -19.62
C PHE A 235 11.17 -50.20 -18.62
N PHE A 236 11.62 -49.97 -17.40
CA PHE A 236 10.84 -49.39 -16.31
C PHE A 236 11.65 -48.27 -15.67
N ARG A 237 10.96 -47.29 -15.09
CA ARG A 237 11.54 -46.10 -14.48
C ARG A 237 10.74 -45.69 -13.24
N TRP A 238 11.41 -45.46 -12.12
CA TRP A 238 10.80 -44.99 -10.87
C TRP A 238 11.64 -43.88 -10.27
N ALA A 239 11.01 -42.81 -9.77
CA ALA A 239 11.69 -41.85 -8.90
C ALA A 239 11.84 -42.50 -7.53
N LEU A 240 13.08 -42.65 -7.05
CA LEU A 240 13.33 -43.29 -5.75
C LEU A 240 13.58 -42.22 -4.70
N GLY A 241 12.72 -42.17 -3.68
CA GLY A 241 12.90 -41.34 -2.49
C GLY A 241 13.75 -42.00 -1.41
N VAL A 242 14.52 -43.03 -1.73
CA VAL A 242 15.42 -43.69 -0.78
C VAL A 242 16.56 -42.72 -0.45
N PRO A 243 16.94 -42.55 0.83
CA PRO A 243 18.08 -41.73 1.23
C PRO A 243 19.38 -42.16 0.54
N GLN A 244 20.28 -41.21 0.33
CA GLN A 244 21.62 -41.54 -0.17
C GLN A 244 22.35 -42.39 0.88
N ASP A 245 23.16 -43.35 0.43
CA ASP A 245 23.94 -44.27 1.27
C ASP A 245 23.11 -45.19 2.20
N ALA A 246 21.78 -45.22 2.06
CA ALA A 246 20.94 -46.19 2.74
C ALA A 246 21.35 -47.64 2.41
N THR A 247 21.18 -48.54 3.38
CA THR A 247 21.36 -49.98 3.17
C THR A 247 20.06 -50.58 2.65
N ILE A 248 20.07 -51.15 1.44
CA ILE A 248 18.91 -51.87 0.91
C ILE A 248 18.87 -53.29 1.48
N ASP A 249 17.94 -53.54 2.40
CA ASP A 249 17.66 -54.88 2.93
C ASP A 249 17.14 -55.81 1.84
N SER A 250 16.14 -55.34 1.09
CA SER A 250 15.50 -56.13 0.06
C SER A 250 14.87 -55.24 -1.01
N ALA A 251 14.89 -55.66 -2.27
CA ALA A 251 14.15 -54.97 -3.31
C ALA A 251 13.58 -55.98 -4.32
N TYR A 252 12.37 -55.73 -4.81
CA TYR A 252 11.66 -56.62 -5.72
C TYR A 252 10.87 -55.85 -6.78
N LEU A 253 11.05 -56.26 -8.04
CA LEU A 253 10.19 -55.83 -9.13
C LEU A 253 8.89 -56.64 -9.11
N LYS A 254 7.75 -55.94 -9.11
CA LYS A 254 6.42 -56.51 -9.28
C LYS A 254 5.86 -56.09 -10.63
N VAL A 255 5.42 -57.04 -11.45
CA VAL A 255 4.76 -56.75 -12.74
C VAL A 255 3.39 -57.42 -12.81
N ASN A 256 2.43 -56.73 -13.41
CA ASN A 256 1.12 -57.29 -13.71
C ASN A 256 1.16 -57.96 -15.09
N SER A 257 0.64 -59.18 -15.21
CA SER A 257 0.58 -59.91 -16.47
C SER A 257 -0.51 -59.38 -17.41
N TYR A 258 -0.17 -59.09 -18.66
CA TYR A 258 -1.17 -58.59 -19.63
C TYR A 258 -2.00 -59.70 -20.30
N GLU A 259 -1.39 -60.86 -20.55
CA GLU A 259 -1.99 -61.93 -21.35
C GLU A 259 -1.66 -63.31 -20.76
N THR A 260 -2.66 -64.21 -20.68
CA THR A 260 -2.45 -65.57 -20.19
C THR A 260 -1.57 -66.36 -21.16
N MET A 261 -0.38 -66.74 -20.70
CA MET A 261 0.60 -67.48 -21.51
C MET A 261 1.21 -68.66 -20.73
N THR A 262 1.88 -69.59 -21.42
CA THR A 262 2.46 -70.81 -20.82
C THR A 262 3.93 -71.09 -21.21
N SER A 263 4.56 -70.24 -22.01
CA SER A 263 5.94 -70.40 -22.48
C SER A 263 6.97 -70.25 -21.35
N SER A 264 7.85 -71.23 -21.13
CA SER A 264 8.99 -71.01 -20.22
C SER A 264 9.87 -69.87 -20.73
N SER A 265 10.20 -68.91 -19.86
CA SER A 265 10.92 -67.69 -20.20
C SER A 265 11.76 -67.22 -19.01
N VAL A 266 12.96 -66.71 -19.30
CA VAL A 266 13.84 -66.06 -18.32
C VAL A 266 14.09 -64.63 -18.78
N VAL A 267 13.72 -63.66 -17.94
CA VAL A 267 13.97 -62.23 -18.13
C VAL A 267 15.28 -61.88 -17.45
N ARG A 268 16.14 -61.10 -18.10
CA ARG A 268 17.31 -60.49 -17.47
C ARG A 268 17.00 -59.04 -17.12
N LEU A 269 17.09 -58.71 -15.83
CA LEU A 269 16.92 -57.36 -15.29
C LEU A 269 18.30 -56.73 -15.10
N GLN A 270 18.49 -55.49 -15.59
CA GLN A 270 19.77 -54.77 -15.52
C GLN A 270 19.53 -53.29 -15.25
N LEU A 271 20.40 -52.67 -14.47
CA LEU A 271 20.36 -51.24 -14.20
C LEU A 271 20.73 -50.43 -15.45
N VAL A 272 19.98 -49.38 -15.75
CA VAL A 272 20.37 -48.38 -16.75
C VAL A 272 21.54 -47.57 -16.18
N ASP A 273 22.58 -47.41 -16.99
CA ASP A 273 23.84 -46.77 -16.60
C ASP A 273 23.74 -45.25 -16.79
N ALA A 274 23.01 -44.61 -15.88
CA ALA A 274 22.80 -43.17 -15.80
C ALA A 274 22.40 -42.77 -14.36
N ASP A 275 22.98 -41.69 -13.82
CA ASP A 275 22.69 -41.16 -12.46
C ASP A 275 21.19 -40.87 -12.26
N THR A 276 20.53 -40.38 -13.31
CA THR A 276 19.07 -40.34 -13.40
C THR A 276 18.63 -40.89 -14.76
N CYS A 277 17.71 -41.86 -14.74
CA CYS A 277 17.23 -42.49 -15.95
C CYS A 277 16.45 -41.47 -16.79
N PRO A 278 16.81 -41.25 -18.06
CA PRO A 278 16.06 -40.35 -18.94
C PRO A 278 14.66 -40.89 -19.22
N ALA A 279 13.75 -40.01 -19.63
CA ALA A 279 12.40 -40.40 -20.04
C ALA A 279 12.43 -41.49 -21.13
N LEU A 280 11.57 -42.50 -20.99
CA LEU A 280 11.56 -43.67 -21.86
C LEU A 280 10.60 -43.50 -23.06
N ASN A 281 10.56 -42.29 -23.64
CA ASN A 281 9.66 -41.90 -24.74
C ASN A 281 10.37 -41.58 -26.07
N SER A 282 11.65 -41.91 -26.21
CA SER A 282 12.45 -41.51 -27.36
C SER A 282 12.79 -42.68 -28.29
N SER A 283 13.20 -42.37 -29.51
CA SER A 283 13.70 -43.38 -30.46
C SER A 283 15.05 -43.98 -30.05
N THR A 284 15.73 -43.39 -29.06
CA THR A 284 17.04 -43.83 -28.58
C THR A 284 16.97 -44.69 -27.32
N THR A 285 15.79 -44.87 -26.70
CA THR A 285 15.63 -45.68 -25.48
C THR A 285 16.21 -47.09 -25.62
N PHE A 286 16.10 -47.71 -26.80
CA PHE A 286 16.70 -49.02 -27.07
C PHE A 286 18.23 -49.08 -26.87
N ASN A 287 18.91 -47.94 -27.06
CA ASN A 287 20.37 -47.81 -27.01
C ASN A 287 20.89 -47.35 -25.65
N LEU A 288 20.03 -47.22 -24.63
CA LEU A 288 20.49 -46.87 -23.28
C LEU A 288 21.54 -47.88 -22.80
N THR A 289 22.62 -47.35 -22.24
CA THR A 289 23.68 -48.13 -21.59
C THR A 289 23.14 -48.75 -20.30
N TYR A 290 23.76 -49.85 -19.88
CA TYR A 290 23.36 -50.59 -18.70
C TYR A 290 24.58 -51.19 -18.04
N THR A 291 24.47 -51.43 -16.74
CA THR A 291 25.59 -51.92 -15.95
C THR A 291 25.81 -53.42 -16.20
N VAL A 292 26.99 -53.91 -15.81
CA VAL A 292 27.35 -55.33 -15.99
C VAL A 292 26.59 -56.24 -15.03
N GLY A 293 26.09 -55.72 -13.91
CA GLY A 293 25.24 -56.43 -12.96
C GLY A 293 23.90 -56.83 -13.57
N TYR A 294 23.36 -57.98 -13.15
CA TYR A 294 22.05 -58.43 -13.60
C TYR A 294 21.41 -59.43 -12.64
N VAL A 295 20.08 -59.52 -12.71
CA VAL A 295 19.25 -60.54 -12.06
C VAL A 295 18.45 -61.27 -13.13
N ASP A 296 18.60 -62.59 -13.20
CA ASP A 296 17.80 -63.43 -14.11
C ASP A 296 16.54 -63.93 -13.40
N TRP A 297 15.38 -63.45 -13.84
CA TRP A 297 14.06 -63.87 -13.36
C TRP A 297 13.50 -64.99 -14.23
N THR A 298 13.52 -66.21 -13.71
CA THR A 298 12.79 -67.34 -14.30
C THR A 298 11.30 -67.17 -14.00
N LEU A 299 10.51 -66.91 -15.04
CA LEU A 299 9.07 -66.73 -14.89
C LEU A 299 8.39 -68.08 -14.56
N PRO A 300 7.31 -68.11 -13.75
CA PRO A 300 6.74 -69.35 -13.23
C PRO A 300 6.44 -70.42 -14.30
N VAL A 301 6.75 -71.68 -13.97
CA VAL A 301 6.48 -72.83 -14.84
C VAL A 301 5.02 -73.26 -14.64
N GLY A 302 4.12 -72.59 -15.35
CA GLY A 302 2.67 -72.71 -15.27
C GLY A 302 1.97 -71.59 -16.07
N ASP A 303 0.76 -71.21 -15.66
CA ASP A 303 0.00 -70.13 -16.30
C ASP A 303 0.49 -68.76 -15.80
N TRP A 304 0.97 -67.89 -16.71
CA TRP A 304 1.14 -66.45 -16.47
C TRP A 304 -0.21 -65.79 -16.66
N THR A 305 -1.14 -66.06 -15.75
CA THR A 305 -2.55 -65.69 -15.89
C THR A 305 -2.73 -64.18 -15.96
N ALA A 306 -3.41 -63.66 -16.97
CA ALA A 306 -3.66 -62.22 -17.15
C ALA A 306 -4.28 -61.56 -15.90
N GLY A 307 -3.85 -60.33 -15.60
CA GLY A 307 -4.28 -59.54 -14.45
C GLY A 307 -3.62 -59.91 -13.12
N SER A 308 -2.75 -60.93 -13.10
CA SER A 308 -2.08 -61.39 -11.87
C SER A 308 -0.73 -60.69 -11.68
N TRP A 309 -0.39 -60.41 -10.42
CA TRP A 309 0.91 -59.84 -10.05
C TRP A 309 1.95 -60.94 -9.84
N TYR A 310 3.15 -60.71 -10.38
CA TYR A 310 4.30 -61.58 -10.22
C TYR A 310 5.46 -60.77 -9.64
N THR A 311 6.21 -61.38 -8.73
CA THR A 311 7.35 -60.76 -8.04
C THR A 311 8.65 -61.40 -8.52
N SER A 312 9.66 -60.58 -8.80
CA SER A 312 11.00 -61.03 -9.21
C SER A 312 11.76 -61.68 -8.06
N PRO A 313 12.88 -62.38 -8.33
CA PRO A 313 13.95 -62.52 -7.35
C PRO A 313 14.42 -61.15 -6.84
N ALA A 314 15.15 -61.14 -5.73
CA ALA A 314 15.69 -59.91 -5.17
C ALA A 314 16.55 -59.16 -6.21
N VAL A 315 16.23 -57.89 -6.41
CA VAL A 315 17.00 -56.91 -7.19
C VAL A 315 17.77 -55.95 -6.28
N THR A 316 17.94 -56.31 -5.00
CA THR A 316 18.65 -55.56 -3.95
C THR A 316 19.95 -54.94 -4.45
N THR A 317 20.84 -55.75 -5.04
CA THR A 317 22.16 -55.26 -5.50
C THR A 317 22.07 -54.27 -6.66
N ILE A 318 20.99 -54.31 -7.45
CA ILE A 318 20.75 -53.34 -8.54
C ILE A 318 20.30 -52.00 -7.97
N VAL A 319 19.44 -52.02 -6.93
CA VAL A 319 18.98 -50.80 -6.26
C VAL A 319 20.12 -50.19 -5.45
N GLN A 320 20.88 -50.99 -4.70
CA GLN A 320 22.09 -50.54 -3.99
C GLN A 320 23.09 -49.89 -4.96
N GLU A 321 23.42 -50.54 -6.08
CA GLU A 321 24.31 -49.98 -7.11
C GLU A 321 23.84 -48.62 -7.66
N PHE A 322 22.52 -48.37 -7.67
CA PHE A 322 21.97 -47.10 -8.12
C PHE A 322 22.13 -45.98 -7.10
N ILE A 323 21.83 -46.26 -5.82
CA ILE A 323 21.87 -45.26 -4.75
C ILE A 323 23.30 -44.96 -4.27
N ASP A 324 24.24 -45.91 -4.39
CA ASP A 324 25.67 -45.72 -4.08
C ASP A 324 26.41 -44.78 -5.06
N ARG A 325 25.71 -44.23 -6.05
CA ARG A 325 26.34 -43.36 -7.05
C ARG A 325 26.62 -42.00 -6.45
N ALA A 326 27.81 -41.46 -6.73
CA ALA A 326 28.24 -40.17 -6.19
C ALA A 326 27.33 -38.97 -6.54
N ASN A 327 26.52 -39.05 -7.60
CA ASN A 327 25.54 -38.02 -7.98
C ASN A 327 24.09 -38.48 -7.76
N TYR A 328 23.87 -39.56 -7.02
CA TYR A 328 22.53 -39.92 -6.58
C TYR A 328 22.04 -38.89 -5.57
N VAL A 329 20.80 -38.47 -5.72
CA VAL A 329 20.05 -37.70 -4.72
C VAL A 329 18.64 -38.30 -4.66
N PRO A 330 17.98 -38.32 -3.48
CA PRO A 330 16.60 -38.75 -3.38
C PRO A 330 15.72 -38.04 -4.43
N GLY A 331 14.89 -38.80 -5.13
CA GLY A 331 14.09 -38.37 -6.28
C GLY A 331 14.69 -38.70 -7.66
N ASN A 332 15.98 -39.04 -7.74
CA ASN A 332 16.57 -39.52 -9.00
C ASN A 332 15.86 -40.78 -9.52
N TYR A 333 15.81 -40.91 -10.85
CA TYR A 333 15.04 -41.96 -11.48
C TYR A 333 15.87 -43.23 -11.70
N LEU A 334 15.53 -44.33 -11.02
CA LEU A 334 16.10 -45.64 -11.32
C LEU A 334 15.51 -46.18 -12.62
N GLY A 335 16.36 -46.59 -13.55
CA GLY A 335 15.96 -47.25 -14.80
C GLY A 335 16.28 -48.74 -14.79
N LEU A 336 15.31 -49.60 -15.07
CA LEU A 336 15.53 -51.05 -15.14
C LEU A 336 15.21 -51.59 -16.53
N ARG A 337 16.19 -52.23 -17.15
CA ARG A 337 16.07 -52.87 -18.47
C ARG A 337 15.74 -54.36 -18.33
N ALA A 338 14.71 -54.81 -19.03
CA ALA A 338 14.27 -56.20 -19.14
C ALA A 338 14.60 -56.79 -20.53
N ALA A 339 15.60 -57.67 -20.57
CA ALA A 339 16.06 -58.36 -21.78
C ALA A 339 15.69 -59.85 -21.77
N CYS A 340 15.72 -60.49 -22.95
CA CYS A 340 15.59 -61.94 -23.05
C CYS A 340 16.89 -62.64 -22.65
N ALA A 341 16.85 -63.49 -21.60
CA ALA A 341 17.94 -64.40 -21.29
C ALA A 341 17.75 -65.76 -21.98
N SER A 342 16.54 -66.34 -21.91
CA SER A 342 16.18 -67.56 -22.64
C SER A 342 14.66 -67.75 -22.73
N GLY A 343 14.20 -68.64 -23.62
CA GLY A 343 12.80 -69.07 -23.69
C GLY A 343 11.90 -68.28 -24.65
N GLY A 344 10.59 -68.34 -24.43
CA GLY A 344 9.58 -67.68 -25.27
C GLY A 344 9.35 -66.22 -24.89
N TYR A 345 8.49 -65.52 -25.65
CA TYR A 345 8.03 -64.19 -25.20
C TYR A 345 6.89 -64.30 -24.17
N ARG A 346 6.76 -63.27 -23.34
CA ARG A 346 5.62 -63.00 -22.44
C ARG A 346 5.20 -61.54 -22.57
N LYS A 347 4.09 -61.16 -21.95
CA LYS A 347 3.65 -59.75 -21.88
C LYS A 347 3.28 -59.33 -20.45
N ALA A 348 3.77 -58.17 -20.07
CA ALA A 348 3.36 -57.46 -18.86
C ALA A 348 2.57 -56.21 -19.25
N CYS A 349 1.75 -55.72 -18.34
CA CYS A 349 1.13 -54.41 -18.45
C CYS A 349 2.25 -53.36 -18.49
N GLN A 350 2.11 -52.43 -19.40
CA GLN A 350 2.98 -51.26 -19.51
C GLN A 350 2.19 -50.08 -18.96
N TRP A 351 1.15 -49.70 -19.67
CA TRP A 351 0.44 -48.47 -19.38
C TRP A 351 -1.06 -48.68 -19.08
N ASP A 352 -1.60 -47.90 -18.15
CA ASP A 352 -3.04 -47.60 -18.02
C ASP A 352 -3.21 -46.07 -17.89
N TYR A 353 -4.01 -45.42 -18.77
CA TYR A 353 -4.21 -43.95 -18.87
C TYR A 353 -5.09 -43.44 -17.70
N GLY A 354 -4.77 -43.83 -16.47
CA GLY A 354 -5.59 -43.64 -15.27
C GLY A 354 -4.77 -43.64 -13.98
N ASP A 355 -5.19 -44.40 -12.98
CA ASP A 355 -4.68 -44.41 -11.60
C ASP A 355 -3.46 -45.33 -11.36
N HIS A 356 -2.78 -45.76 -12.42
CA HIS A 356 -1.64 -46.69 -12.38
C HIS A 356 -1.94 -48.08 -11.78
N THR A 357 -3.20 -48.51 -11.69
CA THR A 357 -3.58 -49.76 -11.01
C THR A 357 -2.75 -50.99 -11.44
N TYR A 358 -2.25 -51.06 -12.68
CA TYR A 358 -1.53 -52.23 -13.22
C TYR A 358 -0.08 -51.99 -13.64
N GLY A 359 0.46 -50.77 -13.47
CA GLY A 359 1.84 -50.44 -13.84
C GLY A 359 2.87 -51.13 -12.94
N ALA A 360 4.09 -51.39 -13.42
CA ALA A 360 5.09 -52.10 -12.61
C ALA A 360 5.44 -51.36 -11.31
N LYS A 361 5.69 -52.12 -10.26
CA LYS A 361 6.07 -51.60 -8.94
C LYS A 361 7.47 -52.03 -8.56
N LEU A 362 8.19 -51.18 -7.86
CA LEU A 362 9.43 -51.53 -7.21
C LEU A 362 9.22 -51.43 -5.69
N ALA A 363 9.14 -52.58 -5.03
CA ALA A 363 9.09 -52.63 -3.57
C ALA A 363 10.52 -52.65 -3.04
N VAL A 364 10.87 -51.72 -2.16
CA VAL A 364 12.20 -51.56 -1.58
C VAL A 364 12.06 -51.49 -0.06
N THR A 365 12.84 -52.30 0.63
CA THR A 365 13.02 -52.23 2.08
C THR A 365 14.44 -51.75 2.33
N TYR A 366 14.61 -50.71 3.13
CA TYR A 366 15.91 -50.09 3.43
C TYR A 366 15.94 -49.53 4.86
N HIS A 367 17.13 -49.34 5.40
CA HIS A 367 17.38 -48.62 6.65
C HIS A 367 18.67 -47.78 6.50
N GLY A 368 18.89 -46.84 7.40
CA GLY A 368 20.07 -45.97 7.34
C GLY A 368 19.99 -44.92 6.22
N GLY A 369 21.11 -44.22 6.04
CA GLY A 369 21.32 -43.24 4.99
C GLY A 369 21.13 -41.80 5.44
N ILE A 370 21.56 -40.86 4.59
CA ILE A 370 21.57 -39.43 4.90
C ILE A 370 20.21 -38.82 4.51
N TYR A 371 19.48 -38.35 5.50
CA TYR A 371 18.26 -37.57 5.32
C TYR A 371 18.62 -36.08 5.33
N PRO A 372 18.33 -35.32 4.26
CA PRO A 372 18.61 -33.90 4.26
C PRO A 372 17.63 -33.15 5.19
N PRO A 373 18.04 -32.00 5.74
CA PRO A 373 17.14 -31.16 6.54
C PRO A 373 16.04 -30.58 5.64
N THR A 374 15.04 -29.97 6.27
CA THR A 374 14.04 -29.12 5.62
C THR A 374 14.27 -27.69 6.06
N ALA A 375 14.58 -26.81 5.12
CA ALA A 375 14.79 -25.39 5.34
C ALA A 375 13.44 -24.65 5.40
N GLU A 376 13.24 -23.77 6.38
CA GLU A 376 12.09 -22.88 6.45
C GLU A 376 12.58 -21.48 6.82
N ALA A 377 12.69 -20.60 5.82
CA ALA A 377 13.24 -19.25 5.97
C ALA A 377 12.24 -18.26 6.62
N GLY A 378 10.98 -18.65 6.71
CA GLY A 378 9.88 -17.84 7.23
C GLY A 378 9.11 -17.12 6.11
N THR A 379 8.15 -16.29 6.51
CA THR A 379 7.31 -15.53 5.56
C THR A 379 8.00 -14.27 5.06
N ASP A 380 7.62 -13.79 3.88
CA ASP A 380 8.02 -12.48 3.36
C ASP A 380 7.76 -11.36 4.39
N GLN A 381 8.69 -10.40 4.45
CA GLN A 381 8.67 -9.30 5.41
C GLN A 381 8.61 -7.95 4.70
N VAL A 382 7.86 -7.01 5.28
CA VAL A 382 7.82 -5.61 4.84
C VAL A 382 8.11 -4.74 6.06
N VAL A 383 9.19 -3.96 5.99
CA VAL A 383 9.73 -3.21 7.14
C VAL A 383 9.93 -1.75 6.74
N GLN A 384 9.48 -0.83 7.58
CA GLN A 384 9.64 0.61 7.35
C GLN A 384 10.95 1.11 7.96
N ASP A 385 11.74 1.88 7.21
CA ASP A 385 12.84 2.72 7.68
C ASP A 385 12.24 4.01 8.28
N GLU A 386 11.95 3.97 9.58
CA GLU A 386 11.33 5.10 10.30
C GLU A 386 12.34 6.23 10.64
N ASP A 387 13.64 5.93 10.61
CA ASP A 387 14.69 6.89 10.94
C ASP A 387 15.35 7.56 9.72
N TYR A 388 14.94 7.14 8.52
CA TYR A 388 15.38 7.63 7.22
C TYR A 388 16.90 7.53 7.03
N SER A 389 17.53 6.52 7.63
CA SER A 389 18.96 6.28 7.50
C SER A 389 19.34 5.65 6.15
N GLY A 390 18.36 5.14 5.41
CA GLY A 390 18.52 4.43 4.13
C GLY A 390 18.69 2.92 4.28
N ALA A 391 18.50 2.38 5.49
CA ALA A 391 18.55 0.96 5.81
C ALA A 391 17.79 0.67 7.11
N GLU A 392 17.29 -0.56 7.28
CA GLU A 392 16.59 -0.97 8.50
C GLU A 392 17.11 -2.32 9.02
N THR A 393 17.04 -2.52 10.33
CA THR A 393 17.41 -3.79 10.97
C THR A 393 16.26 -4.78 10.93
N VAL A 394 16.49 -5.90 10.26
CA VAL A 394 15.51 -6.96 10.05
C VAL A 394 15.93 -8.22 10.81
N THR A 395 14.94 -8.90 11.41
CA THR A 395 15.17 -10.19 12.08
C THR A 395 14.79 -11.32 11.14
N LEU A 396 15.77 -12.17 10.83
CA LEU A 396 15.61 -13.42 10.10
C LEU A 396 15.45 -14.56 11.10
N ASP A 397 14.50 -15.46 10.86
CA ASP A 397 14.15 -16.53 11.78
C ASP A 397 13.91 -17.83 11.01
N GLY A 398 14.86 -18.75 11.15
CA GLY A 398 14.86 -20.07 10.54
C GLY A 398 14.46 -21.18 11.50
N SER A 399 13.96 -20.85 12.69
CA SER A 399 13.63 -21.81 13.75
C SER A 399 12.54 -22.82 13.38
N ALA A 400 11.81 -22.60 12.29
CA ALA A 400 10.86 -23.55 11.73
C ALA A 400 11.53 -24.67 10.90
N SER A 401 12.82 -24.50 10.57
CA SER A 401 13.60 -25.54 9.88
C SER A 401 13.68 -26.79 10.76
N SER A 402 13.65 -27.95 10.13
CA SER A 402 13.65 -29.23 10.83
C SER A 402 14.63 -30.20 10.20
N ASP A 403 15.10 -31.13 11.00
CA ASP A 403 15.91 -32.26 10.57
C ASP A 403 15.47 -33.50 11.35
N ASP A 404 15.80 -34.68 10.85
CA ASP A 404 15.54 -35.94 11.57
C ASP A 404 16.50 -36.13 12.74
N GLU A 405 17.72 -35.58 12.66
CA GLU A 405 18.68 -35.55 13.75
C GLU A 405 18.95 -34.11 14.23
N LEU A 406 19.82 -33.39 13.54
CA LEU A 406 20.24 -32.05 13.92
C LEU A 406 20.63 -31.20 12.71
N ILE A 407 20.08 -29.98 12.68
CA ILE A 407 20.67 -28.88 11.90
C ILE A 407 21.99 -28.41 12.54
N ALA A 408 23.12 -28.75 11.93
CA ALA A 408 24.46 -28.32 12.34
C ALA A 408 24.73 -26.83 12.04
N SER A 409 24.16 -26.26 10.98
CA SER A 409 24.35 -24.84 10.66
C SER A 409 23.20 -24.19 9.91
N TYR A 410 23.05 -22.89 10.14
CA TYR A 410 22.13 -21.99 9.44
C TYR A 410 22.97 -20.88 8.79
N VAL A 411 22.85 -20.74 7.47
CA VAL A 411 23.56 -19.72 6.70
C VAL A 411 22.56 -18.88 5.92
N TRP A 412 22.55 -17.57 6.18
CA TRP A 412 21.69 -16.62 5.48
C TRP A 412 22.50 -15.90 4.40
N THR A 413 22.00 -15.93 3.17
CA THR A 413 22.63 -15.27 2.02
C THR A 413 21.65 -14.34 1.31
N GLU A 414 22.15 -13.23 0.79
CA GLU A 414 21.40 -12.30 -0.05
C GLU A 414 21.84 -12.45 -1.51
N SER A 415 20.86 -12.48 -2.42
CA SER A 415 21.10 -12.59 -3.86
C SER A 415 22.03 -11.47 -4.37
N GLY A 416 23.16 -11.85 -4.96
CA GLY A 416 24.16 -10.91 -5.50
C GLY A 416 25.16 -10.35 -4.48
N VAL A 417 24.93 -10.52 -3.18
CA VAL A 417 25.84 -10.09 -2.10
C VAL A 417 26.61 -11.28 -1.51
N GLY A 418 25.94 -12.40 -1.27
CA GLY A 418 26.50 -13.59 -0.62
C GLY A 418 26.06 -13.69 0.84
N GLN A 419 26.88 -14.30 1.70
CA GLN A 419 26.52 -14.55 3.10
C GLN A 419 26.42 -13.24 3.90
N ILE A 420 25.25 -13.03 4.53
CA ILE A 420 24.94 -11.85 5.35
C ILE A 420 24.85 -12.18 6.85
N ALA A 421 24.50 -13.41 7.20
CA ALA A 421 24.45 -13.84 8.60
C ALA A 421 24.58 -15.38 8.75
N THR A 422 24.71 -15.82 10.00
CA THR A 422 24.66 -17.22 10.42
C THR A 422 23.89 -17.35 11.73
N GLY A 423 23.33 -18.52 11.98
CA GLY A 423 22.56 -18.82 13.18
C GLY A 423 21.07 -18.95 12.86
N GLU A 424 20.37 -19.72 13.69
CA GLU A 424 18.94 -20.00 13.55
C GLU A 424 18.12 -18.70 13.46
N THR A 425 18.44 -17.73 14.32
CA THR A 425 17.94 -16.36 14.24
C THR A 425 19.11 -15.39 14.02
N ALA A 426 18.88 -14.35 13.22
CA ALA A 426 19.88 -13.33 12.93
C ALA A 426 19.26 -11.94 12.76
N GLN A 427 19.98 -10.90 13.17
CA GLN A 427 19.64 -9.52 12.85
C GLN A 427 20.58 -9.00 11.77
N VAL A 428 20.02 -8.48 10.68
CA VAL A 428 20.76 -7.95 9.53
C VAL A 428 20.26 -6.55 9.22
N SER A 429 21.17 -5.65 8.81
CA SER A 429 20.78 -4.33 8.31
C SER A 429 20.68 -4.41 6.79
N LEU A 430 19.48 -4.15 6.26
CA LEU A 430 19.18 -4.19 4.83
C LEU A 430 18.87 -2.78 4.36
N SER A 431 19.43 -2.39 3.21
CA SER A 431 19.14 -1.08 2.61
C SER A 431 17.68 -0.95 2.20
N ILE A 432 17.21 0.26 1.92
CA ILE A 432 15.92 0.43 1.24
C ILE A 432 15.91 -0.34 -0.09
N GLY A 433 14.87 -1.15 -0.32
CA GLY A 433 14.73 -1.99 -1.49
C GLY A 433 14.13 -3.36 -1.22
N GLU A 434 14.03 -4.17 -2.27
CA GLU A 434 13.64 -5.58 -2.19
C GLU A 434 14.90 -6.45 -2.08
N HIS A 435 14.91 -7.36 -1.10
CA HIS A 435 16.00 -8.25 -0.77
C HIS A 435 15.52 -9.71 -0.81
N ILE A 436 16.07 -10.51 -1.72
CA ILE A 436 15.82 -11.95 -1.77
C ILE A 436 16.86 -12.63 -0.88
N ILE A 437 16.39 -13.17 0.25
CA ILE A 437 17.22 -13.81 1.26
C ILE A 437 17.01 -15.32 1.21
N THR A 438 18.09 -16.08 1.07
CA THR A 438 18.10 -17.55 1.11
C THR A 438 18.66 -18.03 2.43
N LEU A 439 17.89 -18.84 3.15
CA LEU A 439 18.36 -19.69 4.23
C LEU A 439 18.88 -21.00 3.64
N THR A 440 20.11 -21.36 3.96
CA THR A 440 20.64 -22.71 3.75
C THR A 440 20.87 -23.36 5.10
N VAL A 441 20.21 -24.48 5.35
CA VAL A 441 20.45 -25.33 6.52
C VAL A 441 21.31 -26.51 6.12
N THR A 442 22.21 -26.91 7.01
CA THR A 442 23.07 -28.08 6.86
C THR A 442 22.91 -28.93 8.10
N ASP A 443 22.59 -30.21 7.93
CA ASP A 443 22.54 -31.18 9.02
C ASP A 443 23.95 -31.58 9.50
N ASP A 444 24.04 -32.45 10.49
CA ASP A 444 25.30 -32.99 11.02
C ASP A 444 25.95 -34.08 10.17
N ASP A 445 25.21 -34.66 9.22
CA ASP A 445 25.72 -35.54 8.17
C ASP A 445 26.30 -34.78 6.95
N GLY A 446 26.13 -33.46 6.92
CA GLY A 446 26.60 -32.56 5.87
C GLY A 446 25.66 -32.44 4.67
N ALA A 447 24.46 -33.01 4.71
CA ALA A 447 23.42 -32.72 3.72
C ALA A 447 22.74 -31.38 4.01
N THR A 448 22.13 -30.81 2.96
CA THR A 448 21.69 -29.42 2.97
C THR A 448 20.35 -29.26 2.28
N ASP A 449 19.55 -28.31 2.76
CA ASP A 449 18.37 -27.80 2.08
C ASP A 449 18.35 -26.27 2.12
N SER A 450 17.52 -25.64 1.29
CA SER A 450 17.41 -24.18 1.25
C SER A 450 16.02 -23.67 0.95
N ASP A 451 15.66 -22.57 1.59
CA ASP A 451 14.40 -21.86 1.41
C ASP A 451 14.64 -20.35 1.29
N THR A 452 13.71 -19.62 0.70
CA THR A 452 13.85 -18.20 0.40
C THR A 452 12.69 -17.37 0.93
N LEU A 453 13.01 -16.20 1.50
CA LEU A 453 12.04 -15.14 1.74
C LEU A 453 12.41 -13.85 1.01
N THR A 454 11.43 -12.99 0.82
CA THR A 454 11.62 -11.63 0.32
C THR A 454 11.44 -10.65 1.48
N VAL A 455 12.44 -9.80 1.70
CA VAL A 455 12.35 -8.67 2.64
C VAL A 455 12.30 -7.38 1.85
N THR A 456 11.24 -6.59 2.03
CA THR A 456 11.14 -5.25 1.45
C THR A 456 11.31 -4.20 2.53
N VAL A 457 12.33 -3.36 2.39
CA VAL A 457 12.56 -2.19 3.24
C VAL A 457 12.13 -0.93 2.50
N TYR A 458 11.29 -0.11 3.12
CA TYR A 458 10.74 1.10 2.50
C TYR A 458 10.71 2.28 3.48
N ALA A 459 10.67 3.50 2.96
CA ALA A 459 10.35 4.72 3.70
C ALA A 459 9.01 5.28 3.22
N ASP A 460 8.36 6.08 4.06
CA ASP A 460 7.17 6.87 3.70
C ASP A 460 7.55 8.23 3.06
N GLU A 461 8.83 8.59 3.08
CA GLU A 461 9.38 9.78 2.41
C GLU A 461 10.63 9.46 1.58
N TYR A 462 10.68 9.99 0.36
CA TYR A 462 11.85 9.94 -0.51
C TYR A 462 12.19 11.30 -1.11
N TYR A 463 13.46 11.47 -1.50
CA TYR A 463 13.99 12.71 -2.05
C TYR A 463 14.66 12.47 -3.40
N VAL A 464 14.39 13.36 -4.35
CA VAL A 464 14.86 13.25 -5.73
C VAL A 464 15.36 14.61 -6.20
N ASP A 465 16.61 14.65 -6.66
CA ASP A 465 17.23 15.83 -7.25
C ASP A 465 17.74 15.45 -8.64
N ALA A 466 17.04 15.89 -9.68
CA ALA A 466 17.39 15.57 -11.07
C ALA A 466 18.77 16.11 -11.49
N THR A 467 19.28 17.12 -10.79
CA THR A 467 20.57 17.74 -11.09
C THR A 467 21.71 17.09 -10.33
N ASN A 468 21.54 16.84 -9.03
CA ASN A 468 22.63 16.45 -8.12
C ASN A 468 22.49 15.05 -7.51
N GLY A 469 21.36 14.37 -7.72
CA GLY A 469 21.10 13.04 -7.18
C GLY A 469 21.84 11.92 -7.89
N SER A 470 21.62 10.69 -7.40
CA SER A 470 22.08 9.47 -8.06
C SER A 470 21.12 8.32 -7.80
N ASP A 471 20.76 7.56 -8.83
CA ASP A 471 19.81 6.44 -8.71
C ASP A 471 20.36 5.23 -7.93
N SER A 472 21.67 5.21 -7.65
CA SER A 472 22.28 4.27 -6.72
C SER A 472 22.15 4.67 -5.24
N ASN A 473 21.62 5.86 -4.97
CA ASN A 473 21.42 6.34 -3.61
C ASN A 473 20.16 5.71 -2.97
N PRO A 474 20.05 5.73 -1.63
CA PRO A 474 18.85 5.23 -0.93
C PRO A 474 17.62 6.12 -1.10
N GLY A 475 17.74 7.36 -1.60
CA GLY A 475 16.61 8.28 -1.76
C GLY A 475 16.35 9.12 -0.51
N THR A 476 17.33 9.26 0.38
CA THR A 476 17.23 10.15 1.56
C THR A 476 17.56 11.59 1.17
N SER A 477 17.18 12.57 1.98
CA SER A 477 17.47 14.00 1.71
C SER A 477 18.97 14.31 1.57
N SER A 478 19.84 13.51 2.18
CA SER A 478 21.30 13.66 2.06
C SER A 478 21.90 12.93 0.86
N LEU A 479 21.22 11.88 0.37
CA LEU A 479 21.59 11.06 -0.77
C LEU A 479 20.33 10.81 -1.62
N PRO A 480 19.88 11.83 -2.38
CA PRO A 480 18.63 11.74 -3.14
C PRO A 480 18.81 10.90 -4.40
N TRP A 481 17.70 10.33 -4.90
CA TRP A 481 17.63 9.75 -6.25
C TRP A 481 17.79 10.82 -7.32
N GLN A 482 18.01 10.41 -8.57
CA GLN A 482 18.20 11.33 -9.68
C GLN A 482 17.02 11.36 -10.64
N THR A 483 16.48 10.21 -11.05
CA THR A 483 15.55 10.15 -12.18
C THR A 483 14.14 9.80 -11.76
N PHE A 484 13.16 10.22 -12.56
CA PHE A 484 11.77 9.81 -12.37
C PHE A 484 11.60 8.28 -12.57
N ALA A 485 12.38 7.69 -13.49
CA ALA A 485 12.41 6.24 -13.70
C ALA A 485 12.86 5.46 -12.45
N ARG A 486 13.72 6.05 -11.61
CA ARG A 486 14.09 5.47 -10.32
C ARG A 486 12.94 5.49 -9.32
N ILE A 487 12.12 6.54 -9.33
CA ILE A 487 10.90 6.63 -8.52
C ILE A 487 9.94 5.51 -8.91
N GLN A 488 9.71 5.32 -10.22
CA GLN A 488 8.84 4.28 -10.78
C GLN A 488 9.26 2.84 -10.43
N THR A 489 10.55 2.63 -10.15
CA THR A 489 11.09 1.32 -9.75
C THR A 489 11.38 1.23 -8.24
N GLY A 490 11.08 2.28 -7.48
CA GLY A 490 11.28 2.33 -6.03
C GLY A 490 10.32 1.44 -5.25
N PRO A 491 10.66 1.06 -4.01
CA PRO A 491 9.71 0.42 -3.09
C PRO A 491 8.73 1.49 -2.59
N LEU A 492 7.90 2.01 -3.49
CA LEU A 492 6.86 2.98 -3.15
C LEU A 492 5.63 2.24 -2.63
N TYR A 493 5.18 2.63 -1.45
CA TYR A 493 3.97 2.12 -0.84
C TYR A 493 2.87 3.18 -0.84
N PRO A 494 1.57 2.79 -0.83
CA PRO A 494 0.49 3.75 -0.68
C PRO A 494 0.71 4.68 0.53
N GLY A 495 0.61 6.00 0.32
CA GLY A 495 0.90 7.02 1.34
C GLY A 495 2.30 7.63 1.26
N THR A 496 3.18 7.09 0.41
CA THR A 496 4.54 7.63 0.23
C THR A 496 4.51 9.05 -0.34
N THR A 497 5.35 9.94 0.20
CA THR A 497 5.63 11.27 -0.35
C THR A 497 7.02 11.32 -0.97
N ILE A 498 7.12 11.84 -2.19
CA ILE A 498 8.37 11.99 -2.93
C ILE A 498 8.63 13.48 -3.15
N TYR A 499 9.68 14.00 -2.50
CA TYR A 499 10.13 15.39 -2.60
C TYR A 499 11.10 15.56 -3.78
N CYS A 500 10.67 16.29 -4.79
CA CYS A 500 11.36 16.43 -6.07
C CYS A 500 11.99 17.83 -6.24
N THR A 501 13.05 17.91 -7.06
CA THR A 501 13.58 19.17 -7.60
C THR A 501 14.33 18.91 -8.92
N GLY A 502 14.38 19.91 -9.79
CA GLY A 502 15.10 19.86 -11.07
C GLY A 502 14.22 19.43 -12.25
N ASP A 503 14.85 19.19 -13.39
CA ASP A 503 14.18 18.87 -14.66
C ASP A 503 14.19 17.36 -14.94
N PHE A 504 13.01 16.76 -15.00
CA PHE A 504 12.80 15.33 -15.26
C PHE A 504 12.54 15.00 -16.73
N GLY A 505 12.46 16.00 -17.62
CA GLY A 505 12.09 15.80 -19.02
C GLY A 505 10.68 15.23 -19.16
N ASP A 506 10.44 14.43 -20.21
CA ASP A 506 9.14 13.79 -20.42
C ASP A 506 8.97 12.55 -19.54
N VAL A 507 7.80 12.43 -18.92
CA VAL A 507 7.44 11.35 -17.99
C VAL A 507 6.24 10.59 -18.53
N ASN A 508 6.31 9.25 -18.51
CA ASN A 508 5.20 8.38 -18.85
C ASN A 508 4.87 7.46 -17.68
N ILE A 509 3.62 7.48 -17.22
CA ILE A 509 3.08 6.61 -16.19
C ILE A 509 2.23 5.52 -16.85
N ASP A 510 2.60 4.25 -16.66
CA ASP A 510 1.96 3.10 -17.28
C ASP A 510 1.34 2.11 -16.26
N SER A 511 0.81 1.00 -16.77
CA SER A 511 0.13 -0.02 -15.96
C SER A 511 1.01 -0.74 -14.92
N ALA A 512 2.33 -0.66 -15.03
CA ALA A 512 3.29 -1.29 -14.11
C ALA A 512 3.75 -0.38 -12.98
N ASP A 513 3.55 0.94 -13.11
CA ASP A 513 4.05 1.91 -12.13
C ASP A 513 3.30 1.83 -10.79
N PRO A 514 3.92 2.22 -9.65
CA PRO A 514 3.27 2.21 -8.35
C PRO A 514 2.01 3.09 -8.29
N CYS A 515 1.01 2.66 -7.51
CA CYS A 515 -0.21 3.42 -7.24
C CYS A 515 -0.45 3.58 -5.75
N GLY A 516 -1.13 4.66 -5.38
CA GLY A 516 -1.71 4.80 -4.05
C GLY A 516 -2.98 3.97 -3.89
N THR A 517 -3.71 4.28 -2.83
CA THR A 517 -5.06 3.76 -2.56
C THR A 517 -5.97 4.91 -2.18
N SER A 518 -7.28 4.66 -2.16
CA SER A 518 -8.28 5.65 -1.73
C SER A 518 -8.11 6.16 -0.29
N GLN A 519 -7.27 5.53 0.54
CA GLN A 519 -6.93 5.97 1.89
C GLN A 519 -5.52 6.57 2.00
N ALA A 520 -4.67 6.34 0.99
CA ALA A 520 -3.26 6.66 1.04
C ALA A 520 -2.73 6.85 -0.39
N SER A 521 -2.91 8.06 -0.92
CA SER A 521 -2.37 8.45 -2.23
C SER A 521 -0.83 8.48 -2.19
N ILE A 522 -0.19 8.23 -3.32
CA ILE A 522 1.23 8.56 -3.48
C ILE A 522 1.32 10.03 -3.91
N THR A 523 2.18 10.80 -3.23
CA THR A 523 2.30 12.25 -3.46
C THR A 523 3.67 12.59 -4.02
N TYR A 524 3.71 13.21 -5.20
CA TYR A 524 4.89 13.87 -5.73
C TYR A 524 4.80 15.34 -5.35
N ALA A 525 5.72 15.83 -4.52
CA ALA A 525 5.72 17.20 -4.01
C ALA A 525 7.03 17.91 -4.32
N ARG A 526 7.00 19.24 -4.39
CA ARG A 526 8.22 20.04 -4.41
C ARG A 526 9.04 19.84 -3.13
N TRP A 527 10.35 19.71 -3.29
CA TRP A 527 11.27 19.75 -2.17
C TRP A 527 11.36 21.18 -1.60
N SER A 528 10.83 21.38 -0.39
CA SER A 528 10.87 22.66 0.31
C SER A 528 12.26 23.30 0.33
N GLY A 529 12.34 24.56 -0.15
CA GLY A 529 13.58 25.33 -0.24
C GLY A 529 14.35 25.16 -1.56
N HIS A 530 13.89 24.29 -2.46
CA HIS A 530 14.42 24.10 -3.81
C HIS A 530 13.50 24.72 -4.88
N ASP A 531 13.97 24.78 -6.12
CA ASP A 531 13.15 25.21 -7.26
C ASP A 531 12.02 24.21 -7.53
N MET A 532 10.98 24.67 -8.21
CA MET A 532 9.86 23.81 -8.58
C MET A 532 10.35 22.68 -9.51
N PRO A 533 9.92 21.42 -9.32
CA PRO A 533 10.27 20.33 -10.23
C PRO A 533 9.65 20.58 -11.59
N HIS A 534 10.41 20.38 -12.65
CA HIS A 534 9.97 20.55 -14.03
C HIS A 534 9.78 19.19 -14.71
N ILE A 535 8.65 19.02 -15.38
CA ILE A 535 8.35 17.92 -16.30
C ILE A 535 8.00 18.54 -17.65
N GLY A 536 8.58 18.03 -18.73
CA GLY A 536 8.25 18.48 -20.08
C GLY A 536 6.81 18.12 -20.45
N SER A 537 6.56 16.83 -20.62
CA SER A 537 5.22 16.27 -20.83
C SER A 537 4.97 15.11 -19.87
N LEU A 538 3.84 15.13 -19.16
CA LEU A 538 3.36 14.02 -18.33
C LEU A 538 2.28 13.24 -19.08
N THR A 539 2.55 11.97 -19.37
CA THR A 539 1.59 11.09 -20.06
C THR A 539 1.18 9.95 -19.14
N PHE A 540 -0.11 9.70 -19.03
CA PHE A 540 -0.64 8.45 -18.48
C PHE A 540 -1.10 7.56 -19.63
N ASP A 541 -0.60 6.32 -19.68
CA ASP A 541 -1.03 5.29 -20.63
C ASP A 541 -1.29 3.98 -19.86
N THR A 542 -2.41 3.97 -19.13
CA THR A 542 -2.79 2.85 -18.28
C THR A 542 -3.84 2.01 -18.99
N SER A 543 -3.41 0.88 -19.55
CA SER A 543 -4.29 -0.09 -20.21
C SER A 543 -4.17 -1.45 -19.53
N PRO A 544 -5.26 -1.98 -18.91
CA PRO A 544 -6.62 -1.42 -18.82
C PRO A 544 -6.71 -0.20 -17.89
N VAL A 545 -7.90 0.43 -17.86
CA VAL A 545 -8.20 1.57 -16.98
C VAL A 545 -7.87 1.23 -15.52
N ARG A 546 -7.24 2.16 -14.78
CA ARG A 546 -6.69 1.92 -13.45
C ARG A 546 -6.94 3.09 -12.48
N ASP A 547 -7.34 2.76 -11.26
CA ASP A 547 -7.37 3.69 -10.12
C ASP A 547 -5.94 3.85 -9.58
N VAL A 548 -5.33 5.03 -9.77
CA VAL A 548 -3.91 5.24 -9.44
C VAL A 548 -3.67 5.99 -8.13
N HIS A 549 -4.62 6.83 -7.70
CA HIS A 549 -4.52 7.63 -6.46
C HIS A 549 -3.17 8.36 -6.34
N LEU A 550 -2.90 9.25 -7.30
CA LEU A 550 -1.66 10.03 -7.36
C LEU A 550 -1.94 11.52 -7.17
N VAL A 551 -1.02 12.20 -6.47
CA VAL A 551 -1.07 13.65 -6.26
C VAL A 551 0.22 14.28 -6.79
N PHE A 552 0.10 15.30 -7.63
CA PHE A 552 1.21 16.17 -8.03
C PHE A 552 1.00 17.53 -7.38
N GLN A 553 1.94 17.94 -6.52
CA GLN A 553 1.85 19.16 -5.75
C GLN A 553 3.05 20.06 -6.04
N GLU A 554 2.78 21.30 -6.46
CA GLU A 554 3.79 22.30 -6.82
C GLU A 554 4.77 21.77 -7.89
N PHE A 555 4.26 21.40 -9.07
CA PHE A 555 5.06 21.01 -10.24
C PHE A 555 4.91 22.02 -11.38
N ASP A 556 5.98 22.16 -12.17
CA ASP A 556 6.00 22.89 -13.44
C ASP A 556 5.88 21.90 -14.61
N PHE A 557 4.86 22.05 -15.45
CA PHE A 557 4.66 21.24 -16.64
C PHE A 557 4.79 22.11 -17.89
N ASP A 558 5.93 22.05 -18.57
CA ASP A 558 6.22 22.88 -19.75
C ASP A 558 6.94 22.08 -20.84
N PRO A 559 6.24 21.69 -21.93
CA PRO A 559 6.86 21.03 -23.08
C PRO A 559 7.91 21.90 -23.80
N GLY A 560 7.99 23.19 -23.45
CA GLY A 560 8.99 24.12 -23.95
C GLY A 560 8.76 24.50 -25.41
N TYR A 561 9.85 24.84 -26.11
CA TYR A 561 9.76 25.30 -27.50
C TYR A 561 9.77 24.15 -28.51
N ILE A 562 8.78 24.13 -29.39
CA ILE A 562 8.65 23.16 -30.48
C ILE A 562 9.02 23.74 -31.84
N ALA A 563 9.47 22.86 -32.74
CA ALA A 563 9.93 23.23 -34.07
C ALA A 563 8.79 23.34 -35.11
N SER A 564 7.59 22.86 -34.80
CA SER A 564 6.45 22.75 -35.72
C SER A 564 5.14 22.91 -34.98
N CYS A 565 4.19 23.63 -35.58
CA CYS A 565 2.81 23.77 -35.09
C CYS A 565 1.93 22.54 -35.34
N ILE A 566 2.43 21.53 -36.05
CA ILE A 566 1.69 20.30 -36.34
C ILE A 566 1.83 19.34 -35.16
N ASN A 567 0.69 18.98 -34.54
CA ASN A 567 0.58 18.08 -33.39
C ASN A 567 1.51 18.47 -32.23
N PRO A 568 1.33 19.66 -31.63
CA PRO A 568 2.08 20.00 -30.42
C PRO A 568 1.83 18.94 -29.32
N PRO A 569 2.85 18.60 -28.52
CA PRO A 569 2.66 17.76 -27.34
C PRO A 569 1.88 18.53 -26.26
N PRO A 570 0.92 17.89 -25.58
CA PRO A 570 0.29 18.45 -24.39
C PRO A 570 1.27 18.42 -23.21
N ALA A 571 1.10 19.34 -22.26
CA ALA A 571 1.83 19.26 -21.00
C ALA A 571 1.40 18.04 -20.18
N ILE A 572 0.09 17.74 -20.17
CA ILE A 572 -0.44 16.56 -19.47
C ILE A 572 -1.48 15.83 -20.32
N THR A 573 -1.34 14.51 -20.41
CA THR A 573 -2.31 13.59 -21.05
C THR A 573 -2.79 12.55 -20.05
N LEU A 574 -4.11 12.39 -19.91
CA LEU A 574 -4.72 11.38 -19.05
C LEU A 574 -5.39 10.32 -19.94
N THR A 575 -4.82 9.12 -19.99
CA THR A 575 -5.43 7.97 -20.70
C THR A 575 -5.51 6.75 -19.77
N GLY A 576 -6.75 6.30 -19.57
CA GLY A 576 -7.11 5.13 -18.78
C GLY A 576 -6.93 5.29 -17.27
N VAL A 577 -6.85 6.50 -16.73
CA VAL A 577 -6.45 6.71 -15.34
C VAL A 577 -7.57 7.30 -14.49
N ASN A 578 -7.75 6.84 -13.24
CA ASN A 578 -8.67 7.46 -12.29
C ASN A 578 -7.96 7.91 -11.01
N HIS A 579 -8.53 8.92 -10.34
CA HIS A 579 -8.05 9.45 -9.06
C HIS A 579 -6.66 10.09 -9.17
N VAL A 580 -6.58 11.21 -9.89
CA VAL A 580 -5.36 12.03 -9.99
C VAL A 580 -5.68 13.45 -9.53
N THR A 581 -4.83 14.00 -8.68
CA THR A 581 -4.92 15.38 -8.19
C THR A 581 -3.70 16.18 -8.64
N PHE A 582 -3.94 17.36 -9.19
CA PHE A 582 -2.94 18.39 -9.42
C PHE A 582 -3.24 19.54 -8.49
N ASP A 583 -2.30 19.90 -7.61
CA ASP A 583 -2.46 20.95 -6.61
C ASP A 583 -1.33 21.97 -6.73
N SER A 584 -1.68 23.23 -6.98
CA SER A 584 -0.75 24.36 -7.00
C SER A 584 0.36 24.20 -8.05
N CYS A 585 0.03 23.60 -9.19
CA CYS A 585 0.97 23.37 -10.31
C CYS A 585 0.91 24.50 -11.33
N ASP A 586 2.05 24.78 -11.98
CA ASP A 586 2.11 25.62 -13.17
C ASP A 586 2.08 24.73 -14.42
N ILE A 587 1.15 24.99 -15.34
CA ILE A 587 0.91 24.17 -16.53
C ILE A 587 0.96 25.08 -17.77
N GLU A 588 1.99 24.90 -18.58
CA GLU A 588 2.24 25.71 -19.76
C GLU A 588 2.10 24.89 -21.05
N GLY A 589 1.52 25.48 -22.09
CA GLY A 589 1.46 24.86 -23.42
C GLY A 589 2.80 24.91 -24.16
N ALA A 590 2.96 24.00 -25.13
CA ALA A 590 4.10 24.03 -26.04
C ALA A 590 4.18 25.37 -26.81
N LYS A 591 5.39 25.92 -26.96
CA LYS A 591 5.64 27.24 -27.57
C LYS A 591 6.30 27.14 -28.94
N LEU A 592 5.82 27.87 -29.95
CA LEU A 592 6.51 27.97 -31.24
C LEU A 592 7.56 29.10 -31.20
N ALA A 593 8.83 28.79 -31.44
CA ALA A 593 9.89 29.81 -31.51
C ALA A 593 9.74 30.72 -32.74
N GLY A 594 9.50 32.02 -32.53
CA GLY A 594 9.31 33.03 -33.60
C GLY A 594 10.42 34.11 -33.70
N ASN A 595 10.40 34.87 -34.82
CA ASN A 595 11.15 36.13 -34.99
C ASN A 595 10.20 37.21 -35.57
N PRO A 596 9.85 38.29 -34.84
CA PRO A 596 10.43 38.70 -33.56
C PRO A 596 10.14 37.72 -32.41
N PRO A 597 10.96 37.75 -31.35
CA PRO A 597 10.78 36.88 -30.19
C PRO A 597 9.37 37.06 -29.61
N GLY A 598 8.67 35.96 -29.44
CA GLY A 598 7.40 35.88 -28.74
C GLY A 598 7.06 34.42 -28.52
N ASP A 599 6.48 34.14 -27.37
CA ASP A 599 6.02 32.81 -26.98
C ASP A 599 4.61 32.66 -27.52
N PHE A 600 4.44 31.78 -28.52
CA PHE A 600 3.16 31.58 -29.19
C PHE A 600 2.72 30.13 -29.06
N ALA A 601 1.52 29.91 -28.54
CA ALA A 601 0.87 28.62 -28.60
C ALA A 601 0.53 28.25 -30.07
N PRO A 602 1.01 27.12 -30.59
CA PRO A 602 0.68 26.65 -31.93
C PRO A 602 -0.74 26.08 -31.97
N TYR A 603 -1.51 26.46 -32.98
CA TYR A 603 -2.82 25.87 -33.25
C TYR A 603 -2.68 24.43 -33.78
N SER A 604 -3.35 23.45 -33.17
CA SER A 604 -3.34 22.06 -33.64
C SER A 604 -4.29 21.87 -34.83
N ILE A 605 -3.78 21.50 -36.01
CA ILE A 605 -4.62 20.91 -37.08
C ILE A 605 -4.57 19.38 -36.91
N GLN A 606 -5.54 18.81 -36.18
CA GLN A 606 -5.71 17.36 -36.16
C GLN A 606 -7.12 16.99 -36.65
N MET A 607 -7.19 16.23 -37.74
CA MET A 607 -8.42 15.82 -38.45
C MET A 607 -9.20 14.71 -37.71
N VAL A 608 -8.99 14.52 -36.40
CA VAL A 608 -9.57 13.44 -35.61
C VAL A 608 -10.05 14.00 -34.27
N GLU A 609 -11.29 13.68 -33.90
CA GLU A 609 -11.96 14.21 -32.71
C GLU A 609 -11.21 13.77 -31.42
N PRO A 610 -10.73 14.69 -30.55
CA PRO A 610 -9.78 14.37 -29.46
C PRO A 610 -10.41 13.79 -28.16
N GLY A 611 -9.55 13.30 -27.25
CA GLY A 611 -9.84 12.98 -25.82
C GLY A 611 -9.28 14.03 -24.81
N GLU A 612 -9.05 13.68 -23.54
CA GLU A 612 -8.75 14.61 -22.42
C GLU A 612 -7.29 15.05 -22.32
N THR A 613 -7.06 16.36 -22.14
CA THR A 613 -5.72 16.97 -22.24
C THR A 613 -5.63 18.25 -21.43
N MET A 614 -4.46 18.54 -20.85
CA MET A 614 -4.11 19.88 -20.37
C MET A 614 -3.01 20.48 -21.26
N THR A 615 -3.34 21.66 -21.79
CA THR A 615 -2.56 22.55 -22.69
C THR A 615 -2.25 22.13 -24.15
N SER A 616 -2.75 20.97 -24.62
CA SER A 616 -3.18 20.57 -26.01
C SER A 616 -2.42 19.43 -26.74
N GLY A 617 -3.17 18.33 -27.03
CA GLY A 617 -2.85 17.20 -27.95
C GLY A 617 -3.59 15.88 -27.56
N VAL A 618 -4.34 15.24 -28.48
CA VAL A 618 -5.30 14.09 -28.31
C VAL A 618 -4.81 12.94 -27.37
N THR A 619 -5.67 12.36 -26.50
CA THR A 619 -6.12 10.92 -26.38
C THR A 619 -6.99 10.69 -25.10
N VAL A 620 -7.46 9.48 -24.78
CA VAL A 620 -8.77 9.14 -24.15
C VAL A 620 -8.72 8.84 -22.63
N GLY A 621 -9.34 9.70 -21.82
CA GLY A 621 -10.06 9.32 -20.59
C GLY A 621 -9.29 9.28 -19.27
N GLY A 622 -9.92 9.88 -18.26
CA GLY A 622 -9.72 9.67 -16.84
C GLY A 622 -10.89 10.22 -16.01
N THR A 623 -11.21 9.56 -14.90
CA THR A 623 -12.37 9.90 -14.04
C THR A 623 -11.90 10.21 -12.63
N TYR A 624 -12.61 11.08 -11.92
CA TYR A 624 -12.22 11.56 -10.57
C TYR A 624 -10.89 12.32 -10.62
N ILE A 625 -10.86 13.37 -11.43
CA ILE A 625 -9.68 14.23 -11.61
C ILE A 625 -9.92 15.56 -10.90
N SER A 626 -8.95 15.95 -10.08
CA SER A 626 -8.98 17.20 -9.33
C SER A 626 -7.85 18.12 -9.80
N VAL A 627 -8.19 19.34 -10.18
CA VAL A 627 -7.22 20.39 -10.55
C VAL A 627 -7.47 21.57 -9.62
N ILE A 628 -6.52 21.85 -8.73
CA ILE A 628 -6.72 22.74 -7.59
C ILE A 628 -5.59 23.78 -7.58
N ASN A 629 -5.93 25.07 -7.52
CA ASN A 629 -4.98 26.19 -7.39
C ASN A 629 -3.88 26.23 -8.48
N CYS A 630 -4.13 25.62 -9.65
CA CYS A 630 -3.13 25.56 -10.72
C CYS A 630 -3.17 26.79 -11.63
N THR A 631 -2.03 27.12 -12.24
CA THR A 631 -1.91 28.18 -13.26
C THR A 631 -1.84 27.57 -14.66
N PHE A 632 -2.55 28.15 -15.63
CA PHE A 632 -2.52 27.76 -17.04
C PHE A 632 -2.05 28.91 -17.92
N ALA A 633 -1.03 28.69 -18.75
CA ALA A 633 -0.48 29.71 -19.66
C ALA A 633 -0.08 29.17 -21.05
N ASN A 634 -0.01 30.07 -22.03
CA ASN A 634 0.57 29.85 -23.37
C ASN A 634 0.10 28.57 -24.10
N SER A 635 -1.19 28.24 -24.00
CA SER A 635 -1.78 27.04 -24.59
C SER A 635 -2.70 27.32 -25.78
N ALA A 636 -3.17 26.30 -26.49
CA ALA A 636 -4.29 26.45 -27.45
C ALA A 636 -5.64 26.19 -26.78
N TYR A 637 -5.70 25.19 -25.91
CA TYR A 637 -6.77 24.99 -24.93
C TYR A 637 -6.15 25.03 -23.54
N GLY A 638 -6.80 25.58 -22.51
CA GLY A 638 -6.33 25.40 -21.14
C GLY A 638 -6.50 23.93 -20.69
N ILE A 639 -7.75 23.50 -20.60
CA ILE A 639 -8.14 22.13 -20.26
C ILE A 639 -9.19 21.63 -21.25
N ARG A 640 -9.08 20.37 -21.67
CA ARG A 640 -10.10 19.67 -22.45
C ARG A 640 -10.56 18.41 -21.71
N VAL A 641 -11.86 18.27 -21.49
CA VAL A 641 -12.47 17.20 -20.67
C VAL A 641 -13.54 16.43 -21.47
N SER A 642 -13.59 15.11 -21.32
CA SER A 642 -14.52 14.22 -22.05
C SER A 642 -15.00 12.98 -21.28
N ALA A 643 -14.59 12.78 -20.03
CA ALA A 643 -14.96 11.72 -19.11
C ALA A 643 -15.48 12.29 -17.78
N ASP A 644 -16.00 11.45 -16.90
CA ASP A 644 -16.83 11.87 -15.76
C ASP A 644 -16.04 12.33 -14.53
N HIS A 645 -16.70 13.06 -13.62
CA HIS A 645 -16.18 13.47 -12.29
C HIS A 645 -14.88 14.29 -12.36
N TRP A 646 -15.00 15.54 -12.78
CA TRP A 646 -13.89 16.49 -12.77
C TRP A 646 -14.22 17.68 -11.88
N GLU A 647 -13.24 18.11 -11.09
CA GLU A 647 -13.30 19.36 -10.33
C GLU A 647 -12.10 20.25 -10.66
N ILE A 648 -12.39 21.52 -10.95
CA ILE A 648 -11.41 22.54 -11.30
C ILE A 648 -11.64 23.71 -10.35
N LEU A 649 -10.75 23.88 -9.38
CA LEU A 649 -10.96 24.72 -8.21
C LEU A 649 -9.83 25.74 -8.06
N GLY A 650 -10.15 27.01 -7.86
CA GLY A 650 -9.17 28.06 -7.54
C GLY A 650 -8.10 28.31 -8.62
N CYS A 651 -8.28 27.83 -9.85
CA CYS A 651 -7.25 27.88 -10.90
C CYS A 651 -7.17 29.24 -11.61
N ASP A 652 -5.98 29.64 -12.04
CA ASP A 652 -5.74 30.87 -12.80
C ASP A 652 -5.40 30.57 -14.27
N PHE A 653 -6.25 30.98 -15.19
CA PHE A 653 -6.06 30.84 -16.64
C PHE A 653 -5.58 32.16 -17.20
N ASN A 654 -4.26 32.32 -17.32
CA ASN A 654 -3.57 33.53 -17.74
C ASN A 654 -2.94 33.37 -19.12
N GLY A 655 -3.57 33.93 -20.16
CA GLY A 655 -2.97 33.89 -21.50
C GLY A 655 -2.84 32.48 -22.08
N ALA A 656 -3.59 31.49 -21.55
CA ALA A 656 -4.01 30.33 -22.32
C ALA A 656 -4.63 30.85 -23.62
N GLY A 657 -3.96 30.57 -24.73
CA GLY A 657 -4.00 31.35 -25.96
C GLY A 657 -5.06 30.87 -26.94
N ASN A 658 -5.38 31.76 -27.86
CA ASN A 658 -5.93 31.49 -29.19
C ASN A 658 -7.28 30.74 -29.34
N GLU A 659 -7.74 29.87 -28.43
CA GLU A 659 -9.08 29.23 -28.36
C GLU A 659 -9.68 29.17 -26.93
N ASP A 660 -10.09 28.02 -26.40
CA ASP A 660 -10.91 27.94 -25.17
C ASP A 660 -10.11 27.70 -23.88
N GLY A 661 -10.49 28.38 -22.79
CA GLY A 661 -9.93 28.12 -21.45
C GLY A 661 -10.25 26.70 -20.96
N ILE A 662 -11.52 26.33 -20.96
CA ILE A 662 -12.00 24.97 -20.70
C ILE A 662 -12.92 24.53 -21.84
N LEU A 663 -12.62 23.39 -22.46
CA LEU A 663 -13.48 22.72 -23.44
C LEU A 663 -14.02 21.39 -22.90
N ALA A 664 -15.32 21.30 -22.67
CA ALA A 664 -15.97 20.08 -22.17
C ALA A 664 -16.85 19.42 -23.25
N THR A 665 -16.60 18.14 -23.54
CA THR A 665 -17.29 17.41 -24.62
C THR A 665 -17.94 16.08 -24.22
N GLY A 666 -17.96 15.71 -22.93
CA GLY A 666 -18.31 14.34 -22.55
C GLY A 666 -18.69 13.99 -21.09
N ASN A 667 -18.60 14.93 -20.12
CA ASN A 667 -18.64 14.63 -18.67
C ASN A 667 -20.05 14.72 -18.02
N GLU A 668 -20.41 13.75 -17.16
CA GLU A 668 -21.60 13.72 -16.28
C GLU A 668 -21.60 14.71 -15.09
N ASP A 669 -20.45 15.02 -14.50
CA ASP A 669 -20.27 15.92 -13.36
C ASP A 669 -18.97 16.75 -13.52
N LEU A 670 -19.11 18.00 -13.95
CA LEU A 670 -18.02 18.99 -13.99
C LEU A 670 -18.31 20.12 -13.01
N VAL A 671 -17.39 20.31 -12.06
CA VAL A 671 -17.40 21.45 -11.12
C VAL A 671 -16.26 22.38 -11.51
N VAL A 672 -16.58 23.65 -11.73
CA VAL A 672 -15.59 24.72 -11.83
C VAL A 672 -15.94 25.77 -10.79
N ALA A 673 -15.04 25.98 -9.83
CA ALA A 673 -15.28 26.94 -8.75
C ALA A 673 -14.04 27.79 -8.47
N GLY A 674 -14.24 29.07 -8.11
CA GLY A 674 -13.16 29.95 -7.70
C GLY A 674 -12.08 30.23 -8.76
N CYS A 675 -12.31 29.87 -10.02
CA CYS A 675 -11.33 30.01 -11.09
C CYS A 675 -11.33 31.42 -11.68
N HIS A 676 -10.15 31.87 -12.11
CA HIS A 676 -9.96 33.19 -12.72
C HIS A 676 -9.51 33.03 -14.17
N PHE A 677 -10.26 33.62 -15.10
CA PHE A 677 -9.96 33.59 -16.54
C PHE A 677 -9.62 35.01 -17.01
N HIS A 678 -8.39 35.21 -17.50
CA HIS A 678 -7.93 36.51 -17.96
C HIS A 678 -6.84 36.41 -19.03
N GLY A 679 -6.65 37.48 -19.80
CA GLY A 679 -5.63 37.51 -20.86
C GLY A 679 -5.90 36.58 -22.06
N GLN A 680 -7.11 36.02 -22.14
CA GLN A 680 -7.63 35.25 -23.29
C GLN A 680 -7.82 36.20 -24.49
N THR A 681 -6.74 36.49 -25.21
CA THR A 681 -6.79 37.42 -26.34
C THR A 681 -6.75 36.66 -27.67
N TYR A 682 -7.78 36.85 -28.49
CA TYR A 682 -7.80 36.41 -29.90
C TYR A 682 -6.67 37.02 -30.75
N ALA A 683 -5.94 38.03 -30.25
CA ALA A 683 -4.77 38.57 -30.93
C ALA A 683 -3.84 39.33 -29.98
N LYS A 684 -2.78 38.69 -29.50
CA LYS A 684 -1.54 39.41 -29.14
C LYS A 684 -0.62 39.65 -30.34
N SER A 685 -1.02 39.26 -31.56
CA SER A 685 -0.25 39.60 -32.76
C SER A 685 -1.02 39.41 -34.06
N PRO A 686 -1.03 40.40 -34.97
CA PRO A 686 -1.20 40.14 -36.39
C PRO A 686 0.07 39.44 -36.91
N PHE A 687 0.21 38.12 -36.72
CA PHE A 687 1.28 37.37 -37.38
C PHE A 687 0.90 37.09 -38.83
N SER A 688 1.29 38.01 -39.71
CA SER A 688 1.71 37.63 -41.05
C SER A 688 2.99 36.80 -40.92
N TRP A 689 3.01 35.58 -41.48
CA TRP A 689 4.25 34.83 -41.70
C TRP A 689 5.36 35.74 -42.25
N PRO A 690 6.65 35.49 -41.95
CA PRO A 690 7.75 36.26 -42.51
C PRO A 690 7.75 36.15 -44.05
N GLY A 691 7.11 37.11 -44.73
CA GLY A 691 7.05 37.13 -46.20
C GLY A 691 5.83 37.75 -46.88
N THR A 692 4.68 37.98 -46.23
CA THR A 692 3.48 38.49 -46.95
C THR A 692 2.69 39.57 -46.18
N PRO A 693 2.98 40.85 -46.43
CA PRO A 693 2.22 41.97 -45.88
C PRO A 693 1.01 42.31 -46.77
N TYR A 694 -0.01 41.44 -46.82
CA TYR A 694 -1.15 41.50 -47.75
C TYR A 694 -0.79 41.10 -49.20
N GLY A 695 -1.13 39.86 -49.59
CA GLY A 695 -0.93 39.39 -50.96
C GLY A 695 -1.29 37.93 -51.14
N THR A 696 -1.86 37.60 -52.30
CA THR A 696 -2.24 36.25 -52.74
C THR A 696 -1.32 35.14 -52.23
N TRP A 697 -1.93 34.13 -51.61
CA TRP A 697 -1.33 32.85 -51.26
C TRP A 697 -0.43 32.32 -52.40
N PRO A 698 0.77 31.78 -52.11
CA PRO A 698 1.56 31.06 -53.11
C PRO A 698 0.68 29.98 -53.78
N ALA A 699 0.76 29.87 -55.11
CA ALA A 699 -0.09 28.95 -55.89
C ALA A 699 0.15 27.46 -55.59
N ASP A 700 1.17 27.18 -54.79
CA ASP A 700 1.70 25.90 -54.34
C ASP A 700 1.39 25.60 -52.85
N TYR A 701 0.65 26.46 -52.16
CA TYR A 701 0.12 26.21 -50.82
C TYR A 701 -1.28 25.60 -50.90
N SER A 702 -1.39 24.29 -50.70
CA SER A 702 -2.66 23.59 -50.49
C SER A 702 -3.16 23.81 -49.07
N TRP A 703 -4.47 24.02 -48.89
CA TRP A 703 -5.15 23.97 -47.59
C TRP A 703 -4.58 22.83 -46.72
N GLY A 704 -3.88 23.14 -45.61
CA GLY A 704 -3.40 22.09 -44.70
C GLY A 704 -2.13 22.30 -43.88
N THR A 705 -1.56 23.50 -43.67
CA THR A 705 -0.32 23.61 -42.85
C THR A 705 -0.26 24.85 -41.96
N CYS A 706 -1.11 24.91 -40.93
CA CYS A 706 -1.22 25.95 -39.90
C CYS A 706 -1.92 27.23 -40.37
N THR A 707 -3.26 27.17 -40.45
CA THR A 707 -4.14 28.34 -40.37
C THR A 707 -4.73 28.38 -38.97
N GLN A 708 -4.58 29.52 -38.27
CA GLN A 708 -5.40 29.87 -37.12
C GLN A 708 -6.85 29.92 -37.61
N ASP A 709 -7.75 29.17 -37.00
CA ASP A 709 -9.17 29.24 -37.36
C ASP A 709 -9.71 30.63 -37.01
N ASN A 710 -10.60 31.13 -37.87
CA ASN A 710 -11.35 32.37 -37.66
C ASN A 710 -12.63 32.12 -36.84
N THR A 711 -12.80 30.93 -36.27
CA THR A 711 -13.86 30.61 -35.31
C THR A 711 -13.43 31.10 -33.93
N GLY A 712 -14.30 31.79 -33.22
CA GLY A 712 -13.94 32.47 -31.96
C GLY A 712 -13.59 31.56 -30.78
N ALA A 713 -13.34 32.18 -29.64
CA ALA A 713 -12.74 31.61 -28.43
C ALA A 713 -13.60 31.91 -27.21
N SER A 714 -13.77 30.95 -26.29
CA SER A 714 -14.54 31.11 -25.05
C SER A 714 -13.74 30.83 -23.78
N ALA A 715 -14.01 31.53 -22.67
CA ALA A 715 -13.37 31.15 -21.40
C ALA A 715 -13.80 29.74 -20.97
N ILE A 716 -15.08 29.41 -21.14
CA ILE A 716 -15.61 28.05 -21.05
C ILE A 716 -16.47 27.76 -22.27
N PHE A 717 -16.11 26.70 -23.00
CA PHE A 717 -16.93 26.16 -24.08
C PHE A 717 -17.43 24.76 -23.76
N TYR A 718 -18.75 24.64 -23.64
CA TYR A 718 -19.42 23.37 -23.41
C TYR A 718 -20.08 22.89 -24.71
N PHE A 719 -19.56 21.81 -25.30
CA PHE A 719 -19.95 21.36 -26.63
C PHE A 719 -20.32 19.87 -26.68
N MET A 720 -21.63 19.59 -26.82
CA MET A 720 -22.17 18.23 -26.81
C MET A 720 -22.74 17.83 -28.16
N ARG A 721 -22.12 16.84 -28.80
CA ARG A 721 -22.42 16.45 -30.20
C ARG A 721 -23.68 15.60 -30.35
N THR A 722 -24.18 14.91 -29.30
CA THR A 722 -25.32 13.99 -29.44
C THR A 722 -26.27 13.89 -28.25
N MET A 723 -27.52 13.51 -28.51
CA MET A 723 -28.62 13.33 -27.53
C MET A 723 -28.47 12.09 -26.62
N ALA A 724 -27.43 11.26 -26.79
CA ALA A 724 -27.18 10.09 -25.94
C ALA A 724 -26.56 10.47 -24.58
N ASP A 725 -26.12 11.73 -24.46
CA ASP A 725 -25.26 12.24 -23.39
C ASP A 725 -26.05 13.09 -22.38
N SER A 726 -27.33 12.78 -22.15
CA SER A 726 -28.36 13.71 -21.63
C SER A 726 -28.53 13.76 -20.10
N SER A 727 -27.49 13.54 -19.31
CA SER A 727 -27.55 13.60 -17.84
C SER A 727 -26.27 14.19 -17.28
N LYS A 728 -26.12 15.52 -17.33
CA LYS A 728 -24.83 16.16 -17.10
C LYS A 728 -24.97 17.43 -16.28
N ARG A 729 -24.38 17.43 -15.09
CA ARG A 729 -24.37 18.55 -14.17
C ARG A 729 -23.14 19.40 -14.38
N LEU A 730 -23.37 20.69 -14.61
CA LEU A 730 -22.33 21.71 -14.65
C LEU A 730 -22.58 22.71 -13.51
N TYR A 731 -21.62 22.81 -12.60
CA TYR A 731 -21.64 23.76 -11.50
C TYR A 731 -20.54 24.79 -11.71
N LEU A 732 -20.94 26.05 -11.86
CA LEU A 732 -20.04 27.20 -11.97
C LEU A 732 -20.28 28.10 -10.76
N LEU A 733 -19.42 27.96 -9.77
CA LEU A 733 -19.61 28.51 -8.43
C LEU A 733 -18.51 29.53 -8.10
N ALA A 734 -18.84 30.52 -7.28
CA ALA A 734 -17.81 31.25 -6.53
C ALA A 734 -17.17 30.33 -5.46
N ASP A 735 -15.94 30.62 -5.07
CA ASP A 735 -15.23 29.91 -3.99
C ASP A 735 -15.92 30.11 -2.63
N ASP A 736 -16.06 29.05 -1.83
CA ASP A 736 -16.94 29.00 -0.65
C ASP A 736 -16.25 29.24 0.72
N ASP A 737 -17.09 29.75 1.62
CA ASP A 737 -17.17 29.76 3.10
C ASP A 737 -15.98 30.03 4.05
N GLU A 738 -14.69 29.93 3.69
CA GLU A 738 -13.60 30.36 4.60
C GLU A 738 -12.59 31.35 3.99
N ASN A 739 -12.67 31.59 2.68
CA ASN A 739 -11.92 32.62 1.99
C ASN A 739 -12.86 33.44 1.11
N VAL A 740 -13.51 34.44 1.70
CA VAL A 740 -14.21 35.50 0.96
C VAL A 740 -13.34 35.89 -0.24
N PRO A 741 -13.85 36.03 -1.49
CA PRO A 741 -13.09 36.55 -2.62
C PRO A 741 -12.54 37.95 -2.29
N ARG A 742 -11.37 37.98 -1.63
CA ARG A 742 -10.62 39.20 -1.41
C ARG A 742 -9.87 39.45 -2.69
N ARG A 743 -10.52 40.24 -3.53
CA ARG A 743 -9.93 41.09 -4.57
C ARG A 743 -8.46 41.37 -4.26
N SER A 744 -7.55 40.67 -4.96
CA SER A 744 -6.18 41.15 -5.12
C SER A 744 -6.28 42.59 -5.62
N GLN A 745 -5.67 43.53 -4.90
CA GLN A 745 -5.62 44.94 -5.27
C GLN A 745 -4.74 45.22 -6.51
N TYR A 746 -4.41 44.21 -7.31
CA TYR A 746 -3.70 44.40 -8.56
C TYR A 746 -4.27 43.48 -9.65
N TYR A 747 -5.15 44.09 -10.46
CA TYR A 747 -5.57 43.72 -11.83
C TYR A 747 -6.66 42.64 -12.00
N THR A 748 -7.92 43.10 -11.92
CA THR A 748 -9.03 42.62 -12.78
C THR A 748 -8.64 42.78 -14.25
N TRP A 749 -9.42 42.18 -15.17
CA TRP A 749 -9.38 42.44 -16.62
C TRP A 749 -8.84 43.85 -16.91
N ARG A 750 -7.55 43.89 -17.27
CA ARG A 750 -6.82 45.07 -17.73
C ARG A 750 -5.88 44.59 -18.82
N LEU A 751 -6.35 44.72 -20.05
CA LEU A 751 -5.47 45.02 -21.16
C LEU A 751 -4.85 46.42 -20.93
N ASP A 752 -3.75 46.54 -20.19
CA ASP A 752 -2.76 47.57 -20.52
C ASP A 752 -1.38 47.32 -19.88
N SER A 753 -0.39 47.09 -20.75
CA SER A 753 0.96 47.60 -20.50
C SER A 753 1.56 48.15 -21.81
N ASP A 754 1.08 49.31 -22.26
CA ASP A 754 1.85 50.53 -22.59
C ASP A 754 1.07 51.41 -23.62
N PRO A 755 0.57 52.61 -23.26
CA PRO A 755 -0.09 53.53 -24.19
C PRO A 755 0.88 54.28 -25.12
N THR A 756 2.12 53.81 -25.28
CA THR A 756 3.12 54.45 -26.14
C THR A 756 3.89 53.50 -27.05
N ASN A 757 3.21 52.69 -27.89
CA ASN A 757 3.69 52.38 -29.25
C ASN A 757 2.73 51.55 -30.14
N VAL A 758 2.52 52.09 -31.35
CA VAL A 758 2.16 51.43 -32.64
C VAL A 758 0.68 51.19 -32.98
N TYR A 759 0.16 52.19 -33.69
CA TYR A 759 -0.81 52.16 -34.80
C TYR A 759 -1.05 50.80 -35.49
N PHE A 760 -2.33 50.41 -35.60
CA PHE A 760 -2.93 50.06 -36.88
C PHE A 760 -4.35 50.64 -37.01
N VAL A 761 -4.55 51.35 -38.12
CA VAL A 761 -5.85 51.83 -38.58
C VAL A 761 -6.75 50.62 -38.84
N PRO A 762 -8.01 50.59 -38.36
CA PRO A 762 -8.91 49.47 -38.55
C PRO A 762 -9.08 49.15 -40.04
N SER A 763 -8.87 47.89 -40.42
CA SER A 763 -9.54 47.34 -41.59
C SER A 763 -11.05 47.34 -41.27
N ALA A 764 -11.83 47.96 -42.14
CA ALA A 764 -13.28 48.05 -42.00
C ALA A 764 -13.93 46.68 -41.72
N GLU A 765 -14.88 46.66 -40.77
CA GLU A 765 -15.85 45.60 -40.45
C GLU A 765 -15.23 44.17 -40.36
N GLY A 766 -14.83 43.62 -39.20
CA GLY A 766 -15.28 43.89 -37.82
C GLY A 766 -16.31 42.88 -37.29
N ASP A 767 -16.69 41.84 -38.07
CA ASP A 767 -17.52 40.73 -37.59
C ASP A 767 -16.66 39.49 -37.28
N CYS A 768 -16.32 39.29 -36.00
CA CYS A 768 -16.21 37.94 -35.44
C CYS A 768 -17.26 37.82 -34.33
N THR A 769 -18.02 36.72 -34.30
CA THR A 769 -19.32 36.62 -33.59
C THR A 769 -19.30 35.69 -32.36
N HIS A 770 -18.11 35.33 -31.86
CA HIS A 770 -17.96 34.19 -30.94
C HIS A 770 -16.83 34.37 -29.89
N THR A 771 -16.74 35.53 -29.24
CA THR A 771 -15.93 35.72 -28.02
C THR A 771 -16.84 35.68 -26.81
N ASP A 772 -17.08 34.48 -26.28
CA ASP A 772 -18.09 34.25 -25.25
C ASP A 772 -17.39 33.95 -23.90
N ALA A 773 -17.74 34.59 -22.78
CA ALA A 773 -17.21 34.12 -21.48
C ALA A 773 -17.70 32.69 -21.20
N MET A 774 -18.92 32.38 -21.63
CA MET A 774 -19.45 31.04 -21.66
C MET A 774 -20.34 30.79 -22.88
N ALA A 775 -20.05 29.70 -23.57
CA ALA A 775 -20.90 29.17 -24.64
C ALA A 775 -21.33 27.74 -24.32
N VAL A 776 -22.65 27.48 -24.38
CA VAL A 776 -23.22 26.15 -24.18
C VAL A 776 -23.95 25.71 -25.45
N GLN A 777 -23.53 24.57 -26.02
CA GLN A 777 -24.04 24.00 -27.25
C GLN A 777 -24.36 22.51 -27.07
N GLY A 778 -25.59 22.10 -27.40
CA GLY A 778 -26.04 20.71 -27.30
C GLY A 778 -26.88 20.38 -26.05
N ALA A 779 -27.25 19.10 -25.90
CA ALA A 779 -28.22 18.62 -24.90
C ALA A 779 -27.63 18.44 -23.50
N THR A 780 -27.62 19.50 -22.68
CA THR A 780 -27.22 19.45 -21.25
C THR A 780 -28.48 19.35 -20.37
N ASP A 781 -28.44 18.64 -19.24
CA ASP A 781 -29.59 18.49 -18.33
C ASP A 781 -29.13 18.69 -16.87
N GLY A 782 -29.38 19.89 -16.34
CA GLY A 782 -29.00 20.30 -14.98
C GLY A 782 -27.76 21.21 -14.95
N MET A 783 -27.94 22.51 -15.13
CA MET A 783 -26.83 23.49 -15.07
C MET A 783 -27.09 24.52 -13.98
N LEU A 784 -26.07 24.84 -13.18
CA LEU A 784 -26.10 25.92 -12.19
C LEU A 784 -24.95 26.89 -12.43
N ILE A 785 -25.30 28.15 -12.68
CA ILE A 785 -24.36 29.26 -12.82
C ILE A 785 -24.69 30.26 -11.71
N GLU A 786 -23.83 30.36 -10.71
CA GLU A 786 -24.11 31.23 -9.57
C GLU A 786 -22.90 31.97 -9.01
N ASN A 787 -23.18 33.17 -8.50
CA ASN A 787 -22.22 34.02 -7.81
C ASN A 787 -20.99 34.42 -8.65
N ASN A 788 -21.13 34.48 -9.98
CA ASN A 788 -20.03 34.85 -10.88
C ASN A 788 -20.02 36.35 -11.20
N LEU A 789 -18.83 36.94 -11.24
CA LEU A 789 -18.57 38.21 -11.93
C LEU A 789 -18.14 37.95 -13.36
N ILE A 790 -18.89 38.48 -14.33
CA ILE A 790 -18.55 38.39 -15.75
C ILE A 790 -18.43 39.79 -16.32
N GLU A 791 -17.21 40.23 -16.61
CA GLU A 791 -16.92 41.51 -17.24
C GLU A 791 -16.58 41.32 -18.72
N CYS A 792 -17.23 42.06 -19.61
CA CYS A 792 -16.90 42.06 -21.06
C CYS A 792 -16.21 43.38 -21.47
N GLU A 793 -15.01 43.27 -22.07
CA GLU A 793 -14.19 44.39 -22.60
C GLU A 793 -14.43 44.69 -24.11
N GLU A 794 -13.67 45.64 -24.68
CA GLU A 794 -13.77 46.15 -26.07
C GLU A 794 -13.73 45.03 -27.13
N TYR A 795 -14.43 45.20 -28.26
CA TYR A 795 -14.46 44.29 -29.43
C TYR A 795 -15.43 43.09 -29.38
N GLY A 796 -16.69 43.32 -28.99
CA GLY A 796 -17.81 42.49 -29.47
C GLY A 796 -18.05 41.13 -28.78
N GLY A 797 -17.68 40.98 -27.51
CA GLY A 797 -17.91 39.74 -26.73
C GLY A 797 -19.32 39.58 -26.14
N GLN A 798 -19.64 38.35 -25.75
CA GLN A 798 -20.86 37.95 -25.03
C GLN A 798 -20.51 37.35 -23.66
N SER A 799 -21.33 37.56 -22.63
CA SER A 799 -21.10 36.95 -21.31
C SER A 799 -21.53 35.49 -21.33
N ILE A 800 -22.82 35.23 -21.53
CA ILE A 800 -23.36 33.87 -21.55
C ILE A 800 -24.19 33.68 -22.82
N LYS A 801 -24.00 32.53 -23.46
CA LYS A 801 -24.71 32.16 -24.68
C LYS A 801 -25.19 30.71 -24.62
N LEU A 802 -26.50 30.53 -24.78
CA LEU A 802 -27.16 29.23 -24.79
C LEU A 802 -27.66 28.91 -26.21
N ASP A 803 -27.26 27.77 -26.77
CA ASP A 803 -27.65 27.24 -28.09
C ASP A 803 -27.68 28.26 -29.26
N PRO A 804 -26.53 28.55 -29.90
CA PRO A 804 -26.45 29.53 -30.97
C PRO A 804 -26.98 29.09 -32.33
N ASN A 805 -27.09 27.77 -32.59
CA ASN A 805 -26.95 27.27 -33.97
C ASN A 805 -27.93 26.16 -34.38
N GLY A 806 -28.91 25.78 -33.56
CA GLY A 806 -29.91 24.77 -33.95
C GLY A 806 -29.30 23.38 -34.21
N ILE A 807 -28.22 23.07 -33.50
CA ILE A 807 -27.66 21.73 -33.41
C ILE A 807 -28.68 20.86 -32.65
N PRO A 808 -28.90 19.58 -33.00
CA PRO A 808 -29.88 18.74 -32.29
C PRO A 808 -29.54 18.59 -30.79
N GLY A 809 -30.38 19.17 -29.93
CA GLY A 809 -30.26 19.10 -28.47
C GLY A 809 -30.12 20.48 -27.84
N ASN A 810 -31.02 20.82 -26.91
CA ASN A 810 -31.02 22.11 -26.22
C ASN A 810 -30.64 21.90 -24.74
N PRO A 811 -30.07 22.91 -24.04
CA PRO A 811 -29.93 22.90 -22.60
C PRO A 811 -31.29 22.76 -21.89
N LEU A 812 -31.38 21.92 -20.87
CA LEU A 812 -32.56 21.64 -20.06
C LEU A 812 -32.21 21.88 -18.59
N ASN A 813 -33.18 22.36 -17.80
CA ASN A 813 -33.03 22.52 -16.34
C ASN A 813 -31.83 23.40 -15.98
N VAL A 814 -31.79 24.61 -16.54
CA VAL A 814 -30.70 25.58 -16.34
C VAL A 814 -31.11 26.60 -15.29
N THR A 815 -30.29 26.83 -14.29
CA THR A 815 -30.44 27.91 -13.31
C THR A 815 -29.26 28.88 -13.41
N ILE A 816 -29.55 30.15 -13.65
CA ILE A 816 -28.58 31.24 -13.66
C ILE A 816 -29.01 32.22 -12.57
N ARG A 817 -28.25 32.31 -11.48
CA ARG A 817 -28.64 33.14 -10.33
C ARG A 817 -27.52 33.90 -9.66
N ASN A 818 -27.85 35.03 -9.03
CA ASN A 818 -26.90 35.81 -8.23
C ASN A 818 -25.62 36.22 -8.99
N ASN A 819 -25.65 36.35 -10.33
CA ASN A 819 -24.47 36.75 -11.08
C ASN A 819 -24.47 38.26 -11.34
N LEU A 820 -23.27 38.82 -11.41
CA LEU A 820 -23.02 40.19 -11.86
C LEU A 820 -22.41 40.16 -13.26
N MET A 821 -23.18 40.56 -14.27
CA MET A 821 -22.74 40.58 -15.68
C MET A 821 -22.70 42.01 -16.18
N VAL A 822 -21.50 42.53 -16.47
CA VAL A 822 -21.30 43.97 -16.69
C VAL A 822 -20.33 44.24 -17.83
N THR A 823 -20.34 45.48 -18.32
CA THR A 823 -19.34 45.98 -19.28
C THR A 823 -18.85 47.36 -18.87
N GLN A 824 -17.55 47.61 -19.08
CA GLN A 824 -16.91 48.87 -18.69
C GLN A 824 -16.73 49.87 -19.85
N LEU A 825 -17.07 49.49 -21.10
CA LEU A 825 -16.78 50.30 -22.31
C LEU A 825 -17.95 50.39 -23.31
N ASP A 826 -17.83 51.32 -24.26
CA ASP A 826 -18.89 51.81 -25.15
C ASP A 826 -19.33 50.84 -26.28
N GLU A 827 -18.81 49.60 -26.43
CA GLU A 827 -19.14 48.70 -27.56
C GLU A 827 -19.26 47.17 -27.26
N PRO A 828 -20.15 46.69 -26.36
CA PRO A 828 -20.41 45.25 -26.16
C PRO A 828 -21.27 44.63 -27.28
N ALA A 829 -21.20 43.31 -27.56
CA ALA A 829 -22.14 42.67 -28.50
C ALA A 829 -23.51 42.42 -27.86
N ASN A 830 -23.61 41.59 -26.80
CA ASN A 830 -24.76 41.37 -25.89
C ASN A 830 -24.30 40.54 -24.68
N LEU A 831 -24.70 40.86 -23.45
CA LEU A 831 -24.21 40.15 -22.26
C LEU A 831 -24.84 38.74 -22.15
N PHE A 832 -26.16 38.63 -22.10
CA PHE A 832 -26.84 37.32 -22.06
C PHE A 832 -27.62 37.02 -23.33
N ASN A 833 -27.37 35.85 -23.92
CA ASN A 833 -27.91 35.42 -25.22
C ASN A 833 -28.60 34.06 -25.11
N PRO A 834 -29.87 34.00 -24.68
CA PRO A 834 -30.68 32.79 -24.72
C PRO A 834 -31.18 32.46 -26.14
N GLY A 835 -30.54 31.47 -26.79
CA GLY A 835 -30.87 31.01 -28.14
C GLY A 835 -31.81 29.80 -28.22
N GLY A 836 -31.83 28.96 -27.18
CA GLY A 836 -32.60 27.73 -27.08
C GLY A 836 -32.58 27.16 -25.65
N GLY A 837 -33.49 26.23 -25.33
CA GLY A 837 -33.51 25.50 -24.05
C GLY A 837 -34.91 25.28 -23.45
N ASP A 838 -35.04 24.44 -22.42
CA ASP A 838 -36.31 24.19 -21.72
C ASP A 838 -36.09 24.25 -20.20
N ASN A 839 -37.06 24.75 -19.45
CA ASN A 839 -36.96 24.99 -18.01
C ASN A 839 -35.67 25.77 -17.62
N ILE A 840 -35.49 26.95 -18.21
CA ILE A 840 -34.41 27.88 -17.87
C ILE A 840 -34.92 28.89 -16.84
N LEU A 841 -34.31 28.93 -15.66
CA LEU A 841 -34.56 29.91 -14.62
C LEU A 841 -33.42 30.94 -14.57
N VAL A 842 -33.74 32.21 -14.78
CA VAL A 842 -32.81 33.34 -14.61
C VAL A 842 -33.34 34.23 -13.50
N VAL A 843 -32.65 34.23 -12.37
CA VAL A 843 -33.16 34.87 -11.15
C VAL A 843 -32.10 35.62 -10.39
N HIS A 844 -32.40 36.78 -9.80
CA HIS A 844 -31.44 37.49 -8.93
C HIS A 844 -30.13 37.89 -9.60
N ASN A 845 -30.11 38.15 -10.91
CA ASN A 845 -28.90 38.62 -11.60
C ASN A 845 -28.94 40.15 -11.80
N THR A 846 -27.77 40.78 -11.79
CA THR A 846 -27.61 42.15 -12.28
C THR A 846 -26.88 42.08 -13.62
N ILE A 847 -27.60 42.37 -14.72
CA ILE A 847 -27.06 42.34 -16.08
C ILE A 847 -27.12 43.73 -16.68
N ASP A 848 -25.95 44.34 -16.86
CA ASP A 848 -25.82 45.74 -17.20
C ASP A 848 -24.84 46.00 -18.35
N ALA A 849 -25.39 46.31 -19.53
CA ALA A 849 -24.62 46.64 -20.72
C ALA A 849 -24.18 48.12 -20.80
N GLY A 850 -24.17 48.82 -19.66
CA GLY A 850 -23.72 50.20 -19.56
C GLY A 850 -24.70 51.22 -20.15
N PRO A 851 -24.36 52.52 -20.10
CA PRO A 851 -25.26 53.60 -20.53
C PRO A 851 -25.30 53.80 -22.05
N VAL A 852 -24.28 53.34 -22.79
CA VAL A 852 -24.19 53.54 -24.25
C VAL A 852 -25.04 52.55 -25.02
N HIS A 853 -25.12 51.30 -24.55
CA HIS A 853 -25.91 50.25 -25.16
C HIS A 853 -26.86 49.55 -24.18
N PRO A 854 -27.77 50.29 -23.54
CA PRO A 854 -28.59 49.75 -22.46
C PRO A 854 -29.46 48.56 -22.90
N ALA A 855 -29.85 48.48 -24.17
CA ALA A 855 -30.63 47.36 -24.71
C ALA A 855 -29.86 46.02 -24.81
N ARG A 856 -28.53 46.02 -24.68
CA ARG A 856 -27.66 44.84 -24.90
C ARG A 856 -27.45 43.97 -23.65
N ALA A 857 -28.20 44.18 -22.57
CA ALA A 857 -28.12 43.31 -21.39
C ALA A 857 -28.59 41.89 -21.72
N ILE A 858 -29.76 41.74 -22.33
CA ILE A 858 -30.26 40.44 -22.76
C ILE A 858 -30.75 40.47 -24.21
N ARG A 859 -30.38 39.48 -25.02
CA ARG A 859 -30.84 39.33 -26.40
C ARG A 859 -31.45 37.96 -26.63
N PHE A 860 -32.75 37.96 -26.97
CA PHE A 860 -33.44 36.77 -27.43
C PHE A 860 -33.28 36.63 -28.95
N TYR A 861 -32.68 35.54 -29.40
CA TYR A 861 -32.45 35.25 -30.82
C TYR A 861 -32.74 33.76 -31.06
N THR A 862 -33.63 33.36 -31.98
CA THR A 862 -33.75 31.92 -32.29
C THR A 862 -34.32 31.64 -33.68
N VAL A 863 -34.03 30.42 -34.16
CA VAL A 863 -34.58 29.73 -35.32
C VAL A 863 -35.28 28.39 -34.96
N ALA A 864 -35.30 28.01 -33.67
CA ALA A 864 -35.87 26.74 -33.18
C ALA A 864 -36.87 26.97 -32.03
N ALA A 865 -37.85 26.06 -31.86
CA ALA A 865 -38.92 26.16 -30.86
C ALA A 865 -38.96 24.92 -29.94
N PRO A 866 -39.46 25.02 -28.70
CA PRO A 866 -39.74 26.21 -27.87
C PRO A 866 -38.62 26.51 -26.87
N VAL A 867 -38.67 27.72 -26.30
CA VAL A 867 -37.85 28.09 -25.14
C VAL A 867 -38.74 28.46 -23.96
N ASP A 868 -38.62 27.71 -22.87
CA ASP A 868 -39.27 27.99 -21.58
C ASP A 868 -38.27 28.69 -20.67
N ILE A 869 -38.33 30.03 -20.62
CA ILE A 869 -37.47 30.87 -19.77
C ILE A 869 -38.34 31.62 -18.78
N VAL A 870 -37.98 31.50 -17.50
CA VAL A 870 -38.52 32.27 -16.39
C VAL A 870 -37.50 33.34 -15.98
N LEU A 871 -37.92 34.61 -16.01
CA LEU A 871 -37.15 35.75 -15.52
C LEU A 871 -37.81 36.30 -14.25
N ARG A 872 -37.13 36.25 -13.12
CA ARG A 872 -37.61 36.79 -11.83
C ARG A 872 -36.50 37.55 -11.11
N ASN A 873 -36.82 38.62 -10.41
CA ASN A 873 -35.91 39.30 -9.47
C ASN A 873 -34.58 39.76 -10.09
N ASN A 874 -34.51 40.02 -11.39
CA ASN A 874 -33.27 40.49 -12.03
C ASN A 874 -33.28 42.01 -12.17
N ILE A 875 -32.09 42.62 -12.23
CA ILE A 875 -31.89 43.98 -12.76
C ILE A 875 -31.31 43.88 -14.17
N PHE A 876 -31.99 44.46 -15.16
CA PHE A 876 -31.53 44.53 -16.55
C PHE A 876 -31.37 45.97 -17.01
N SER A 877 -30.27 46.30 -17.70
CA SER A 877 -30.16 47.59 -18.38
C SER A 877 -31.17 47.75 -19.53
N GLY A 878 -31.62 46.65 -20.13
CA GLY A 878 -32.54 46.60 -21.27
C GLY A 878 -32.47 45.27 -22.03
N ALA A 879 -33.27 45.14 -23.09
CA ALA A 879 -33.34 43.91 -23.87
C ALA A 879 -33.52 44.14 -25.38
N ILE A 880 -33.06 43.16 -26.17
CA ILE A 880 -33.32 43.02 -27.60
C ILE A 880 -34.15 41.77 -27.87
N TRP A 881 -35.13 41.91 -28.77
CA TRP A 881 -36.00 40.83 -29.23
C TRP A 881 -35.89 40.67 -30.75
N ASP A 882 -35.21 39.62 -31.21
CA ASP A 882 -35.07 39.34 -32.65
C ASP A 882 -36.26 38.54 -33.21
N THR A 883 -36.56 38.73 -34.49
CA THR A 883 -37.66 38.04 -35.18
C THR A 883 -37.37 36.55 -35.34
N GLY A 884 -38.12 35.69 -34.64
CA GLY A 884 -37.97 34.23 -34.75
C GLY A 884 -38.55 33.45 -33.56
N TYR A 885 -38.64 34.08 -32.40
CA TYR A 885 -39.28 33.52 -31.20
C TYR A 885 -40.82 33.52 -31.31
N THR A 886 -41.46 32.39 -30.99
CA THR A 886 -42.92 32.23 -31.01
C THR A 886 -43.58 32.27 -29.64
N THR A 887 -42.81 32.14 -28.56
CA THR A 887 -43.29 32.15 -27.16
C THR A 887 -42.47 33.16 -26.34
N PRO A 888 -43.06 34.27 -25.87
CA PRO A 888 -42.37 35.21 -24.97
C PRO A 888 -41.88 34.52 -23.68
N PRO A 889 -40.77 34.97 -23.07
CA PRO A 889 -40.36 34.50 -21.75
C PRO A 889 -41.43 34.84 -20.70
N ASP A 890 -41.54 34.02 -19.66
CA ASP A 890 -42.31 34.34 -18.47
C ASP A 890 -41.51 35.32 -17.61
N SER A 891 -41.78 36.61 -17.76
CA SER A 891 -41.09 37.69 -17.04
C SER A 891 -42.06 38.44 -16.12
N ASP A 892 -41.68 38.55 -14.85
CA ASP A 892 -42.36 39.33 -13.80
C ASP A 892 -41.36 39.64 -12.68
N TYR A 893 -41.65 40.62 -11.81
CA TYR A 893 -40.75 41.03 -10.71
C TYR A 893 -39.30 41.33 -11.14
N ASN A 894 -39.09 41.97 -12.30
CA ASN A 894 -37.76 42.41 -12.74
C ASN A 894 -37.66 43.94 -12.74
N CYS A 895 -36.46 44.46 -12.52
CA CYS A 895 -36.15 45.87 -12.61
C CYS A 895 -35.48 46.19 -13.95
N TRP A 896 -36.19 46.93 -14.80
CA TRP A 896 -35.73 47.31 -16.13
C TRP A 896 -35.29 48.77 -16.17
N MET A 897 -34.03 49.03 -16.54
CA MET A 897 -33.53 50.41 -16.68
C MET A 897 -34.05 51.12 -17.93
N THR A 898 -34.50 50.33 -18.91
CA THR A 898 -35.16 50.79 -20.13
C THR A 898 -36.36 49.91 -20.42
N THR A 899 -37.40 50.47 -21.04
CA THR A 899 -38.58 49.69 -21.43
C THR A 899 -38.17 48.49 -22.30
N PRO A 900 -38.54 47.25 -21.93
CA PRO A 900 -38.21 46.07 -22.72
C PRO A 900 -38.73 46.16 -24.16
N ALA A 901 -38.08 45.45 -25.08
CA ALA A 901 -38.55 45.32 -26.45
C ALA A 901 -39.98 44.72 -26.47
N ALA A 902 -40.82 45.12 -27.42
CA ALA A 902 -42.25 44.79 -27.45
C ALA A 902 -42.61 43.29 -27.49
N GLY A 903 -41.63 42.41 -27.73
CA GLY A 903 -41.80 40.96 -27.66
C GLY A 903 -41.72 40.38 -26.24
N ILE A 904 -41.29 41.16 -25.26
CA ILE A 904 -41.15 40.77 -23.86
C ILE A 904 -42.29 41.41 -23.06
N SER A 905 -43.09 40.59 -22.39
CA SER A 905 -44.06 41.07 -21.41
C SER A 905 -43.30 41.37 -20.12
N GLU A 906 -43.20 42.63 -19.71
CA GLU A 906 -42.47 43.01 -18.49
C GLU A 906 -43.02 42.32 -17.23
N GLY A 907 -44.31 42.03 -17.17
CA GLY A 907 -44.99 41.47 -15.99
C GLY A 907 -45.74 42.54 -15.20
N ALA A 908 -46.62 42.12 -14.28
CA ALA A 908 -47.47 43.06 -13.54
C ALA A 908 -46.77 43.71 -12.35
N ASN A 909 -45.72 43.06 -11.84
CA ASN A 909 -44.97 43.45 -10.64
C ASN A 909 -43.55 43.92 -10.98
N SER A 910 -43.15 43.88 -12.25
CA SER A 910 -41.89 44.49 -12.69
C SER A 910 -41.92 46.01 -12.63
N ILE A 911 -40.75 46.61 -12.43
CA ILE A 911 -40.57 48.07 -12.41
C ILE A 911 -39.73 48.51 -13.60
N VAL A 912 -40.08 49.66 -14.18
CA VAL A 912 -39.28 50.33 -15.22
C VAL A 912 -38.81 51.66 -14.67
N VAL A 913 -37.52 51.75 -14.37
CA VAL A 913 -36.91 52.89 -13.69
C VAL A 913 -35.69 53.36 -14.46
N THR A 914 -35.18 54.56 -14.20
CA THR A 914 -33.88 54.97 -14.77
C THR A 914 -32.73 54.29 -13.99
N ARG A 915 -31.55 54.15 -14.61
CA ARG A 915 -30.33 53.66 -13.94
C ARG A 915 -30.06 54.33 -12.58
N THR A 916 -30.28 55.64 -12.49
CA THR A 916 -30.12 56.40 -11.24
C THR A 916 -31.15 56.01 -10.18
N GLN A 917 -32.36 55.61 -10.59
CA GLN A 917 -33.42 55.16 -9.67
C GLN A 917 -33.26 53.70 -9.24
N VAL A 918 -32.54 52.88 -10.01
CA VAL A 918 -32.05 51.59 -9.50
C VAL A 918 -31.17 51.83 -8.27
N GLY A 919 -30.36 52.91 -8.29
CA GLY A 919 -29.70 53.39 -7.08
C GLY A 919 -28.47 52.59 -6.68
N PHE A 920 -27.62 52.21 -7.63
CA PHE A 920 -26.30 51.62 -7.36
C PHE A 920 -25.35 52.60 -6.64
N ALA A 921 -24.46 52.08 -5.79
CA ALA A 921 -23.50 52.86 -5.02
C ALA A 921 -22.45 53.57 -5.89
N ASP A 922 -21.75 52.85 -6.77
CA ASP A 922 -20.71 53.40 -7.67
C ASP A 922 -20.47 52.49 -8.89
N TRP A 923 -21.49 52.31 -9.71
CA TRP A 923 -21.45 51.41 -10.87
C TRP A 923 -20.35 51.76 -11.88
N GLU A 924 -19.93 53.03 -11.97
CA GLU A 924 -18.83 53.47 -12.84
C GLU A 924 -17.48 52.85 -12.43
N ASN A 925 -17.33 52.48 -11.16
CA ASN A 925 -16.15 51.79 -10.62
C ASN A 925 -16.42 50.31 -10.28
N GLY A 926 -17.52 49.76 -10.78
CA GLY A 926 -17.89 48.35 -10.61
C GLY A 926 -18.63 48.03 -9.31
N ASP A 927 -19.09 49.03 -8.55
CA ASP A 927 -19.85 48.81 -7.31
C ASP A 927 -21.36 48.88 -7.57
N TYR A 928 -21.99 47.71 -7.62
CA TYR A 928 -23.41 47.52 -7.91
C TYR A 928 -24.28 47.31 -6.66
N HIS A 929 -23.73 47.54 -5.47
CA HIS A 929 -24.53 47.53 -4.23
C HIS A 929 -25.68 48.53 -4.33
N LEU A 930 -26.84 48.13 -3.80
CA LEU A 930 -28.00 49.01 -3.71
C LEU A 930 -27.77 50.05 -2.61
N THR A 931 -28.19 51.28 -2.88
CA THR A 931 -28.26 52.33 -1.86
C THR A 931 -29.63 52.31 -1.18
N SER A 932 -29.74 52.87 0.03
CA SER A 932 -31.02 53.08 0.76
C SER A 932 -32.14 53.81 -0.02
N SER A 933 -31.84 54.36 -1.20
CA SER A 933 -32.81 55.03 -2.08
C SER A 933 -33.20 54.22 -3.31
N SER A 934 -32.70 53.00 -3.43
CA SER A 934 -32.98 52.07 -4.52
C SER A 934 -34.46 51.73 -4.59
N TYR A 935 -34.97 51.63 -5.82
CA TYR A 935 -36.33 51.18 -6.12
C TYR A 935 -36.41 49.66 -6.24
N ALA A 936 -35.27 48.96 -6.19
CA ALA A 936 -35.20 47.50 -6.26
C ALA A 936 -35.30 46.83 -4.88
N ILE A 937 -35.26 47.62 -3.80
CA ILE A 937 -35.31 47.11 -2.41
C ILE A 937 -36.70 46.59 -2.07
N ASP A 938 -36.81 45.38 -1.52
CA ASP A 938 -38.03 44.69 -1.08
C ASP A 938 -39.10 44.46 -2.18
N GLU A 939 -38.74 44.57 -3.46
CA GLU A 939 -39.69 44.50 -4.58
C GLU A 939 -39.64 43.16 -5.34
N GLY A 940 -38.79 42.20 -4.95
CA GLY A 940 -38.68 40.89 -5.59
C GLY A 940 -39.85 39.93 -5.27
N ASP A 941 -39.96 38.87 -6.08
CA ASP A 941 -40.86 37.73 -5.87
C ASP A 941 -40.35 36.87 -4.71
N PRO A 942 -41.10 36.79 -3.59
CA PRO A 942 -40.69 36.02 -2.41
C PRO A 942 -40.71 34.50 -2.65
N ASN A 943 -41.36 34.01 -3.71
CA ASN A 943 -41.33 32.58 -4.04
C ASN A 943 -39.96 32.13 -4.55
N TYR A 944 -39.09 33.07 -4.89
CA TYR A 944 -37.74 32.84 -5.40
C TYR A 944 -36.65 33.34 -4.43
N ALA A 945 -36.98 33.49 -3.14
CA ALA A 945 -36.02 33.71 -2.06
C ALA A 945 -36.51 33.03 -0.76
N PRO A 946 -36.42 31.69 -0.66
CA PRO A 946 -36.72 30.99 0.58
C PRO A 946 -35.64 31.29 1.65
N ALA A 947 -36.03 31.24 2.92
CA ALA A 947 -35.12 31.44 4.04
C ALA A 947 -33.92 30.48 4.00
N VAL A 948 -32.74 30.98 4.38
CA VAL A 948 -31.49 30.20 4.41
C VAL A 948 -31.65 28.94 5.25
N SER A 949 -31.42 27.79 4.61
CA SER A 949 -31.37 26.48 5.26
C SER A 949 -30.39 25.57 4.53
N GLN A 950 -30.00 24.47 5.17
CA GLN A 950 -29.14 23.45 4.56
C GLN A 950 -29.72 22.86 3.25
N GLU A 951 -31.04 23.02 3.02
CA GLU A 951 -31.75 22.58 1.82
C GLU A 951 -32.04 23.71 0.81
N HIS A 952 -31.73 24.98 1.13
CA HIS A 952 -32.05 26.17 0.34
C HIS A 952 -30.85 27.14 0.21
N PRO A 953 -29.80 26.78 -0.56
CA PRO A 953 -28.64 27.63 -0.80
C PRO A 953 -28.94 28.88 -1.66
N GLU A 954 -30.12 28.98 -2.31
CA GLU A 954 -30.60 30.23 -2.97
C GLU A 954 -30.85 31.41 -2.00
N GLY A 955 -30.86 31.17 -0.69
CA GLY A 955 -31.14 32.20 0.30
C GLY A 955 -30.00 33.18 0.53
N ILE A 956 -28.87 33.07 -0.19
CA ILE A 956 -27.76 34.03 -0.12
C ILE A 956 -27.63 34.83 -1.42
N ASP A 957 -27.23 36.09 -1.31
CA ASP A 957 -26.92 36.98 -2.44
C ASP A 957 -25.47 36.78 -2.95
N TYR A 958 -25.07 37.59 -3.93
CA TYR A 958 -23.71 37.55 -4.51
C TYR A 958 -22.59 37.81 -3.49
N ASP A 959 -22.85 38.61 -2.45
CA ASP A 959 -21.89 38.95 -1.40
C ASP A 959 -22.01 38.03 -0.17
N SER A 960 -22.70 36.88 -0.34
CA SER A 960 -22.94 35.87 0.69
C SER A 960 -23.78 36.35 1.87
N ASN A 961 -24.66 37.35 1.64
CA ASN A 961 -25.61 37.83 2.62
C ASN A 961 -26.94 37.09 2.52
N ASP A 962 -27.57 36.81 3.66
CA ASP A 962 -28.92 36.23 3.70
C ASP A 962 -29.94 37.17 3.03
N ARG A 963 -30.66 36.66 2.04
CA ARG A 963 -31.85 37.30 1.47
C ARG A 963 -33.00 37.21 2.45
N ASP A 964 -33.78 38.27 2.57
CA ASP A 964 -34.91 38.29 3.50
C ASP A 964 -36.23 37.80 2.86
N GLU A 965 -37.34 37.85 3.62
CA GLU A 965 -38.67 37.37 3.15
C GLU A 965 -39.23 38.19 1.96
N SER A 966 -38.71 39.38 1.72
CA SER A 966 -39.03 40.29 0.61
C SER A 966 -37.73 40.61 -0.11
N PRO A 967 -37.22 39.71 -0.97
CA PRO A 967 -35.88 39.85 -1.50
C PRO A 967 -35.75 41.08 -2.41
N ASP A 968 -34.55 41.62 -2.46
CA ASP A 968 -34.23 42.68 -3.42
C ASP A 968 -34.16 42.13 -4.85
N MET A 969 -34.45 42.96 -5.84
CA MET A 969 -34.16 42.61 -7.24
C MET A 969 -32.66 42.80 -7.52
N GLY A 970 -32.04 41.81 -8.16
CA GLY A 970 -30.65 41.85 -8.62
C GLY A 970 -29.71 40.95 -7.81
N ALA A 971 -28.41 41.09 -8.09
CA ALA A 971 -27.37 40.24 -7.51
C ALA A 971 -27.11 40.50 -6.02
N TYR A 972 -27.44 41.68 -5.51
CA TYR A 972 -27.15 42.11 -4.13
C TYR A 972 -28.43 42.30 -3.34
N GLU A 973 -28.39 41.92 -2.08
CA GLU A 973 -29.33 42.33 -1.04
C GLU A 973 -28.82 43.63 -0.38
N TYR A 974 -29.72 44.56 -0.11
CA TYR A 974 -29.41 45.79 0.60
C TYR A 974 -29.21 45.52 2.08
N ILE A 975 -28.05 45.94 2.61
CA ILE A 975 -27.77 45.93 4.05
C ILE A 975 -27.70 47.38 4.55
N GLU A 976 -28.43 47.65 5.64
CA GLU A 976 -28.56 48.99 6.24
C GLU A 976 -27.24 49.59 6.75
#